data_AF-A0AAV9XVD8-F1
#
_entry.id   AF-A0AAV9XVD8-F1
#
_cell.length_a   1.000
_cell.length_b   1.000
_cell.length_c   1.000
_cell.angle_alpha   90.00
_cell.angle_beta   90.00
_cell.angle_gamma   90.00
#
_symmetry.space_group_name_H-M   'P 1'
#
loop_
_entity.id
_entity.type
_entity.pdbx_description
1 polymer ?
#
loop_
_entity_poly.entity_id
_entity_poly.type
_entity_poly.pdbx_seq_one_letter_code
_entity_poly.pdbx_strand_id
1 'polypeptide(L)'
;MDDLEKAIKTLSLPGSSTREKLESLKICDSVASSVEGWRICLEHLSGKKDEEVKFWCIGALSRMLSNYSPSYPNLDVRKAIREAILGLIQDGSSGRDVQNYTKNKIAELYIQLIRADYPDNWPSAFMDIASLVTSDTWVQDMFIRILQAFNTMIVRDIGAQTAEEAAIRRNIKDTMRTNGDLRLIVQTWVILISNNRTKQSTGEEIMLLSSAVTVLESYVSWMDLSYSLSDEVLSLVSGLLDPEKSAVVLEALNFLSAIILKGMPSGAKLRLIGDLNVPMLLETRLSLDLRDVTPEVFSTGDKGGWTLLSNPEVASALERGHLGNPLDDFRFLLLSARSGFLFKVTSELILALKSLSEVSETDRDEPALTTGLLLLEKLLPQLTLLLGSQGPHLGPARNEVCKLFILLFSTLNCNDPRVPAQLGAFKNGHFISNIITDVLRILLNNTFICSEEALGNLDEKDTSGVSGRVSLFTSLLELRPDLVCGFMDAVLESAVRDASTLGLQQLDSAVSLLARLGKASVSERKQFSKRLDNSASSRDPFLQTNFLRLVALLLESPDLIAAEGSGRGSASDEIRLRSSLFLVFRYFVELIAIKGGVPASLLNQETTRMLDKILDFLLSNFGFKNRFPDISYKSAKMILTLSKILSSYFQDKFQVLLMALRSHAAFVKILSFSGDSHISFPSDGLISPIETKTLNTLCEAIGFLLQARFSATKDSASHSSVIKEFEELLHPLLGLAQRLISTSTNSTQAPLDSSRRRCSLELIGMLCSVAEGGVGTEYIGNLATLWCTSADALLALARSADICELVNPDWRASLLAPMHRLVRAVGPAVCECLVPLSEALLTPFIINGSSKDPQMVLARSGACEELASLVCHVVTLHGSTEQGKTALRGLPRLFLSMVRVWASCWPCAFVSQLIGTDTHGVISVLTEVALLEEIQYARQTIRNSILKILSQITKIPSTLDLLADMCFLGNIGEMEEAKRILKELALNPYGASTTEIGTHIRIPPSDAFFREALGSIQCPIVTFLIFCLSPTLSSPALWFCPVEGVDQRINLSDDEITKISLESLIPFIFRVLTSSNRQLSVEEDLRFLGLEVLSSFIWFSVLDFTSDSGDCSLLDSQLALLKLLVNGEIPRGYPSGNGLSSNVLGESRKLVLSGTRAALEGRTTESHMGDSTKLRLLRRSVELFSGYHYLVLLSEAPITGLSGEGLQLLDDITNKPDPYLRDSMKEFSKKYQSYVRQVLL
;
A
#
# COMPACT_ATOMS: atom_id res chain seq x y z
N MET A 1 -43.55 -46.74 1.47
CA MET A 1 -42.76 -45.50 1.68
C MET A 1 -42.75 -44.83 0.33
N ASP A 2 -43.18 -43.57 0.27
CA ASP A 2 -43.33 -42.84 -1.00
C ASP A 2 -41.98 -42.75 -1.73
N ASP A 3 -41.95 -42.87 -3.06
CA ASP A 3 -40.68 -42.87 -3.83
C ASP A 3 -39.91 -41.56 -3.64
N LEU A 4 -40.63 -40.44 -3.46
CA LEU A 4 -40.07 -39.13 -3.14
C LEU A 4 -39.43 -39.09 -1.74
N GLU A 5 -40.09 -39.64 -0.73
CA GLU A 5 -39.57 -39.70 0.64
C GLU A 5 -38.28 -40.53 0.70
N LYS A 6 -38.24 -41.64 -0.03
CA LYS A 6 -37.04 -42.48 -0.15
C LYS A 6 -35.92 -41.74 -0.87
N ALA A 7 -36.21 -41.01 -1.94
CA ALA A 7 -35.24 -40.21 -2.67
C ALA A 7 -34.61 -39.13 -1.78
N ILE A 8 -35.42 -38.36 -1.04
CA ILE A 8 -34.94 -37.29 -0.16
C ILE A 8 -34.01 -37.85 0.93
N LYS A 9 -34.42 -38.95 1.59
CA LYS A 9 -33.59 -39.61 2.61
C LYS A 9 -32.27 -40.13 2.04
N THR A 10 -32.29 -40.63 0.81
CA THR A 10 -31.09 -41.11 0.12
C THR A 10 -30.09 -39.99 -0.16
N LEU A 11 -30.56 -38.75 -0.37
CA LEU A 11 -29.71 -37.57 -0.55
C LEU A 11 -29.04 -37.12 0.75
N SER A 12 -29.76 -37.18 1.87
CA SER A 12 -29.26 -36.79 3.19
C SER A 12 -28.26 -37.79 3.80
N LEU A 13 -28.27 -39.06 3.36
CA LEU A 13 -27.42 -40.11 3.93
C LEU A 13 -25.93 -39.94 3.54
N PRO A 14 -25.00 -39.89 4.52
CA PRO A 14 -23.57 -39.72 4.25
C PRO A 14 -22.87 -40.96 3.65
N GLY A 15 -23.59 -42.08 3.46
CA GLY A 15 -23.06 -43.35 2.93
C GLY A 15 -23.69 -43.86 1.63
N SER A 16 -24.61 -43.14 1.00
CA SER A 16 -25.22 -43.56 -0.28
C SER A 16 -24.27 -43.36 -1.46
N SER A 17 -24.32 -44.28 -2.44
CA SER A 17 -23.44 -44.23 -3.60
C SER A 17 -23.75 -43.03 -4.50
N THR A 18 -22.75 -42.53 -5.24
CA THR A 18 -22.93 -41.40 -6.18
C THR A 18 -24.04 -41.67 -7.21
N ARG A 19 -24.22 -42.93 -7.60
CA ARG A 19 -25.28 -43.36 -8.52
C ARG A 19 -26.66 -43.25 -7.90
N GLU A 20 -26.85 -43.73 -6.67
CA GLU A 20 -28.13 -43.64 -5.94
C GLU A 20 -28.51 -42.17 -5.65
N LYS A 21 -27.52 -41.32 -5.35
CA LYS A 21 -27.74 -39.87 -5.19
C LYS A 21 -28.18 -39.22 -6.49
N LEU A 22 -27.57 -39.57 -7.63
CA LEU A 22 -28.00 -39.07 -8.95
C LEU A 22 -29.40 -39.54 -9.33
N GLU A 23 -29.76 -40.79 -9.06
CA GLU A 23 -31.12 -41.30 -9.31
C GLU A 23 -32.14 -40.60 -8.40
N SER A 24 -31.79 -40.37 -7.13
CA SER A 24 -32.65 -39.65 -6.18
C SER A 24 -32.83 -38.17 -6.53
N LEU A 25 -31.78 -37.50 -7.04
CA LEU A 25 -31.88 -36.13 -7.56
C LEU A 25 -32.85 -36.03 -8.73
N LYS A 26 -32.80 -36.98 -9.69
CA LYS A 26 -33.73 -37.01 -10.83
C LYS A 26 -35.19 -37.14 -10.39
N ILE A 27 -35.47 -37.94 -9.36
CA ILE A 27 -36.81 -38.08 -8.78
C ILE A 27 -37.24 -36.76 -8.13
N CYS A 28 -36.35 -36.11 -7.38
CA CYS A 28 -36.63 -34.81 -6.76
C CYS A 28 -36.89 -33.71 -7.81
N ASP A 29 -36.07 -33.64 -8.86
CA ASP A 29 -36.20 -32.63 -9.93
C ASP A 29 -37.45 -32.85 -10.79
N SER A 30 -37.88 -34.09 -10.98
CA SER A 30 -39.13 -34.38 -11.72
C SER A 30 -40.36 -33.89 -10.97
N VAL A 31 -40.39 -34.04 -9.64
CA VAL A 31 -41.46 -33.49 -8.80
C VAL A 31 -41.37 -31.96 -8.75
N ALA A 32 -40.18 -31.39 -8.60
CA ALA A 32 -40.00 -29.94 -8.54
C ALA A 32 -40.34 -29.20 -9.84
N SER A 33 -40.23 -29.88 -10.99
CA SER A 33 -40.55 -29.34 -12.32
C SER A 33 -41.98 -29.67 -12.79
N SER A 34 -42.73 -30.46 -12.01
CA SER A 34 -44.08 -30.90 -12.34
C SER A 34 -45.13 -29.82 -12.05
N VAL A 35 -46.16 -29.73 -12.89
CA VAL A 35 -47.28 -28.78 -12.77
C VAL A 35 -48.13 -29.06 -11.51
N GLU A 36 -48.27 -30.33 -11.14
CA GLU A 36 -48.99 -30.78 -9.95
C GLU A 36 -48.08 -31.06 -8.75
N GLY A 37 -46.77 -30.85 -8.90
CA GLY A 37 -45.77 -31.12 -7.85
C GLY A 37 -46.06 -30.40 -6.52
N TRP A 38 -46.72 -29.24 -6.58
CA TRP A 38 -47.14 -28.49 -5.38
C TRP A 38 -48.15 -29.27 -4.52
N ARG A 39 -49.07 -30.05 -5.11
CA ARG A 39 -50.04 -30.86 -4.34
C ARG A 39 -49.32 -31.95 -3.54
N ILE A 40 -48.38 -32.64 -4.20
CA ILE A 40 -47.55 -33.67 -3.59
C ILE A 40 -46.78 -33.08 -2.40
N CYS A 41 -46.21 -31.88 -2.57
CA CYS A 41 -45.50 -31.18 -1.49
C CYS A 41 -46.44 -30.80 -0.33
N LEU A 42 -47.66 -30.32 -0.59
CA LEU A 42 -48.63 -29.96 0.45
C LEU A 42 -49.15 -31.18 1.24
N GLU A 43 -49.36 -32.32 0.56
CA GLU A 43 -49.73 -33.57 1.22
C GLU A 43 -48.63 -34.05 2.18
N HIS A 44 -47.37 -33.96 1.76
CA HIS A 44 -46.22 -34.35 2.58
C HIS A 44 -45.98 -33.38 3.75
N LEU A 45 -46.33 -32.10 3.59
CA LEU A 45 -46.27 -31.09 4.66
C LEU A 45 -47.32 -31.30 5.75
N SER A 46 -48.53 -31.69 5.35
CA SER A 46 -49.67 -31.90 6.26
C SER A 46 -49.57 -33.23 7.04
N GLY A 47 -48.77 -34.18 6.55
CA GLY A 47 -48.58 -35.50 7.17
C GLY A 47 -47.60 -35.54 8.37
N LYS A 48 -47.64 -36.64 9.13
CA LYS A 48 -46.58 -37.01 10.10
C LYS A 48 -45.37 -37.58 9.35
N LYS A 49 -44.61 -36.70 8.71
CA LYS A 49 -43.38 -37.02 7.95
C LYS A 49 -42.13 -36.44 8.64
N ASP A 50 -40.98 -37.02 8.31
CA ASP A 50 -39.67 -36.57 8.78
C ASP A 50 -39.37 -35.14 8.33
N GLU A 51 -38.58 -34.42 9.12
CA GLU A 51 -38.32 -33.01 8.88
C GLU A 51 -37.52 -32.73 7.61
N GLU A 52 -36.61 -33.63 7.21
CA GLU A 52 -35.86 -33.52 5.96
C GLU A 52 -36.80 -33.46 4.74
N VAL A 53 -37.88 -34.24 4.77
CA VAL A 53 -38.91 -34.27 3.72
C VAL A 53 -39.67 -32.97 3.72
N LYS A 54 -40.07 -32.47 4.89
CA LYS A 54 -40.77 -31.18 5.02
C LYS A 54 -39.90 -30.03 4.53
N PHE A 55 -38.63 -29.99 4.92
CA PHE A 55 -37.68 -28.97 4.49
C PHE A 55 -37.51 -28.98 2.97
N TRP A 56 -37.37 -30.16 2.36
CA TRP A 56 -37.29 -30.29 0.91
C TRP A 56 -38.58 -29.84 0.23
N CYS A 57 -39.76 -30.25 0.73
CA CYS A 57 -41.06 -29.85 0.18
C CYS A 57 -41.27 -28.33 0.23
N ILE A 58 -40.88 -27.66 1.32
CA ILE A 58 -40.93 -26.19 1.43
C ILE A 58 -39.96 -25.56 0.41
N GLY A 59 -38.75 -26.11 0.26
CA GLY A 59 -37.78 -25.69 -0.74
C GLY A 59 -38.27 -25.86 -2.19
N ALA A 60 -38.98 -26.95 -2.48
CA ALA A 60 -39.58 -27.20 -3.79
C ALA A 60 -40.70 -26.21 -4.09
N LEU A 61 -41.61 -25.96 -3.13
CA LEU A 61 -42.65 -24.94 -3.26
C LEU A 61 -42.06 -23.55 -3.48
N SER A 62 -41.00 -23.20 -2.76
CA SER A 62 -40.27 -21.94 -2.92
C SER A 62 -39.70 -21.76 -4.33
N ARG A 63 -39.12 -22.84 -4.89
CA ARG A 63 -38.61 -22.86 -6.27
C ARG A 63 -39.74 -22.71 -7.30
N MET A 64 -40.87 -23.38 -7.07
CA MET A 64 -42.06 -23.27 -7.93
C MET A 64 -42.67 -21.86 -7.91
N LEU A 65 -42.55 -21.11 -6.82
CA LEU A 65 -42.97 -19.71 -6.77
C LEU A 65 -41.98 -18.75 -7.44
N SER A 66 -40.71 -19.14 -7.60
CA SER A 66 -39.64 -18.27 -8.11
C SER A 66 -39.32 -18.47 -9.60
N ASN A 67 -39.47 -19.70 -10.12
CA ASN A 67 -38.99 -20.07 -11.47
C ASN A 67 -39.97 -19.77 -12.61
N TYR A 68 -41.18 -19.30 -12.31
CA TYR A 68 -42.21 -19.08 -13.30
C TYR A 68 -42.66 -17.62 -13.32
N SER A 69 -42.94 -17.11 -14.52
CA SER A 69 -43.46 -15.76 -14.78
C SER A 69 -44.54 -15.37 -13.75
N PRO A 70 -44.73 -14.08 -13.39
CA PRO A 70 -45.69 -13.62 -12.36
C PRO A 70 -47.15 -14.09 -12.52
N SER A 71 -47.49 -14.74 -13.64
CA SER A 71 -48.79 -15.38 -13.89
C SER A 71 -48.87 -16.88 -13.52
N TYR A 72 -47.80 -17.53 -13.06
CA TYR A 72 -47.79 -18.95 -12.67
C TYR A 72 -46.99 -19.17 -11.37
N PRO A 73 -47.46 -20.02 -10.43
CA PRO A 73 -48.70 -20.79 -10.45
C PRO A 73 -49.94 -19.90 -10.29
N ASN A 74 -51.11 -20.37 -10.74
CA ASN A 74 -52.36 -19.60 -10.76
C ASN A 74 -52.76 -19.13 -9.34
N LEU A 75 -53.57 -18.07 -9.24
CA LEU A 75 -53.96 -17.46 -7.95
C LEU A 75 -54.55 -18.49 -6.96
N ASP A 76 -55.36 -19.43 -7.44
CA ASP A 76 -55.96 -20.49 -6.60
C ASP A 76 -54.92 -21.43 -5.98
N VAL A 77 -53.83 -21.71 -6.70
CA VAL A 77 -52.73 -22.53 -6.20
C VAL A 77 -51.96 -21.78 -5.11
N ARG A 78 -51.68 -20.49 -5.32
CA ARG A 78 -51.00 -19.65 -4.31
C ARG A 78 -51.84 -19.48 -3.06
N LYS A 79 -53.18 -19.36 -3.20
CA LYS A 79 -54.12 -19.39 -2.07
C LYS A 79 -54.10 -20.71 -1.32
N ALA A 80 -54.09 -21.86 -2.01
CA ALA A 80 -54.00 -23.16 -1.36
C ALA A 80 -52.68 -23.33 -0.57
N ILE A 81 -51.55 -22.88 -1.13
CA ILE A 81 -50.26 -22.90 -0.43
C ILE A 81 -50.28 -21.98 0.79
N ARG A 82 -50.86 -20.78 0.65
CA ARG A 82 -51.04 -19.83 1.76
C ARG A 82 -51.84 -20.41 2.91
N GLU A 83 -53.01 -20.97 2.63
CA GLU A 83 -53.88 -21.59 3.64
C GLU A 83 -53.17 -22.75 4.35
N ALA A 84 -52.44 -23.58 3.61
CA ALA A 84 -51.66 -24.66 4.19
C ALA A 84 -50.55 -24.14 5.13
N ILE A 85 -49.83 -23.08 4.76
CA ILE A 85 -48.79 -22.49 5.62
C ILE A 85 -49.39 -21.85 6.86
N LEU A 86 -50.49 -21.11 6.73
CA LEU A 86 -51.19 -20.53 7.88
C LEU A 86 -51.68 -21.63 8.83
N GLY A 87 -52.23 -22.72 8.28
CA GLY A 87 -52.61 -23.91 9.06
C GLY A 87 -51.41 -24.53 9.78
N LEU A 88 -50.25 -24.67 9.12
CA LEU A 88 -49.03 -25.18 9.75
C LEU A 88 -48.54 -24.30 10.90
N ILE A 89 -48.65 -22.98 10.78
CA ILE A 89 -48.27 -22.04 11.84
C ILE A 89 -49.23 -22.17 13.03
N GLN A 90 -50.53 -22.31 12.78
CA GLN A 90 -51.56 -22.48 13.82
C GLN A 90 -51.44 -23.84 14.55
N ASP A 91 -51.29 -24.93 13.80
CA ASP A 91 -51.27 -26.31 14.31
C ASP A 91 -49.93 -26.72 14.95
N GLY A 92 -48.87 -25.94 14.72
CA GLY A 92 -47.53 -26.17 15.28
C GLY A 92 -47.46 -26.15 16.82
N SER A 93 -48.48 -25.60 17.47
CA SER A 93 -48.70 -25.59 18.93
C SER A 93 -48.88 -26.98 19.57
N SER A 94 -49.05 -28.04 18.76
CA SER A 94 -49.38 -29.41 19.21
C SER A 94 -48.21 -30.25 19.77
N GLY A 95 -47.16 -29.63 20.33
CA GLY A 95 -46.06 -30.34 21.01
C GLY A 95 -45.04 -31.03 20.09
N ARG A 96 -44.90 -30.57 18.84
CA ARG A 96 -43.86 -31.05 17.92
C ARG A 96 -42.63 -30.16 18.02
N ASP A 97 -41.50 -30.75 18.40
CA ASP A 97 -40.19 -30.09 18.35
C ASP A 97 -39.74 -29.95 16.89
N VAL A 98 -40.17 -28.86 16.24
CA VAL A 98 -39.80 -28.54 14.85
C VAL A 98 -38.46 -27.82 14.84
N GLN A 99 -37.50 -28.34 14.10
CA GLN A 99 -36.15 -27.78 14.04
C GLN A 99 -36.10 -26.37 13.42
N ASN A 100 -35.16 -25.55 13.92
CA ASN A 100 -34.99 -24.15 13.53
C ASN A 100 -34.83 -23.92 12.01
N TYR A 101 -34.14 -24.82 11.30
CA TYR A 101 -33.95 -24.70 9.85
C TYR A 101 -35.28 -24.82 9.08
N THR A 102 -36.22 -25.64 9.57
CA THR A 102 -37.56 -25.79 9.00
C THR A 102 -38.39 -24.54 9.26
N LYS A 103 -38.37 -24.01 10.49
CA LYS A 103 -39.06 -22.75 10.84
C LYS A 103 -38.62 -21.57 9.96
N ASN A 104 -37.31 -21.43 9.77
CA ASN A 104 -36.74 -20.40 8.90
C ASN A 104 -37.22 -20.55 7.45
N LYS A 105 -37.28 -21.80 6.94
CA LYS A 105 -37.76 -22.05 5.58
C LYS A 105 -39.25 -21.75 5.41
N ILE A 106 -40.08 -22.02 6.43
CA ILE A 106 -41.49 -21.62 6.44
C ILE A 106 -41.62 -20.10 6.38
N ALA A 107 -40.84 -19.38 7.18
CA ALA A 107 -40.82 -17.92 7.18
C ALA A 107 -40.41 -17.35 5.81
N GLU A 108 -39.36 -17.88 5.17
CA GLU A 108 -38.96 -17.49 3.81
C GLU A 108 -40.08 -17.72 2.78
N LEU A 109 -40.75 -18.89 2.82
CA LEU A 109 -41.84 -19.21 1.90
C LEU A 109 -43.03 -18.26 2.10
N TYR A 110 -43.35 -17.90 3.35
CA TYR A 110 -44.38 -16.91 3.66
C TYR A 110 -44.06 -15.56 3.01
N ILE A 111 -42.81 -15.08 3.09
CA ILE A 111 -42.39 -13.82 2.48
C ILE A 111 -42.37 -13.87 0.95
N GLN A 112 -42.11 -15.04 0.34
CA GLN A 112 -42.26 -15.21 -1.10
C GLN A 112 -43.71 -15.06 -1.56
N LEU A 113 -44.67 -15.54 -0.75
CA LEU A 113 -46.10 -15.32 -1.03
C LEU A 113 -46.49 -13.85 -0.86
N ILE A 114 -45.94 -13.14 0.14
CA ILE A 114 -46.09 -11.68 0.26
C ILE A 114 -45.60 -10.99 -1.00
N ARG A 115 -44.43 -11.37 -1.51
CA ARG A 115 -43.86 -10.79 -2.74
C ARG A 115 -44.74 -11.03 -3.98
N ALA A 116 -45.47 -12.14 -4.03
CA ALA A 116 -46.30 -12.50 -5.17
C ALA A 116 -47.72 -11.91 -5.11
N ASP A 117 -48.32 -11.81 -3.92
CA ASP A 117 -49.74 -11.53 -3.77
C ASP A 117 -50.07 -10.25 -2.97
N TYR A 118 -49.16 -9.72 -2.15
CA TYR A 118 -49.40 -8.47 -1.42
C TYR A 118 -48.91 -7.28 -2.26
N PRO A 119 -49.69 -6.18 -2.36
CA PRO A 119 -50.91 -5.90 -1.60
C PRO A 119 -52.24 -6.34 -2.24
N ASP A 120 -52.30 -6.52 -3.56
CA ASP A 120 -53.57 -6.58 -4.31
C ASP A 120 -54.40 -7.84 -4.07
N ASN A 121 -53.75 -9.01 -4.01
CA ASN A 121 -54.38 -10.32 -3.88
C ASN A 121 -54.38 -10.85 -2.43
N TRP A 122 -53.76 -10.12 -1.51
CA TRP A 122 -53.70 -10.49 -0.08
C TRP A 122 -53.55 -9.28 0.85
N PRO A 123 -54.52 -8.37 0.90
CA PRO A 123 -54.40 -7.17 1.72
C PRO A 123 -54.32 -7.47 3.24
N SER A 124 -54.87 -8.60 3.69
CA SER A 124 -54.90 -9.00 5.10
C SER A 124 -53.63 -9.69 5.60
N ALA A 125 -52.59 -9.86 4.79
CA ALA A 125 -51.50 -10.78 5.10
C ALA A 125 -50.85 -10.57 6.48
N PHE A 126 -50.51 -9.32 6.81
CA PHE A 126 -49.93 -9.00 8.12
C PHE A 126 -50.94 -9.12 9.27
N MET A 127 -52.22 -8.87 9.00
CA MET A 127 -53.30 -9.08 9.96
C MET A 127 -53.52 -10.55 10.27
N ASP A 128 -53.47 -11.39 9.24
CA ASP A 128 -53.65 -12.83 9.36
C ASP A 128 -52.58 -13.41 10.28
N ILE A 129 -51.30 -13.03 10.15
CA ILE A 129 -50.25 -13.52 11.05
C ILE A 129 -50.29 -12.85 12.43
N ALA A 130 -50.52 -11.53 12.51
CA ALA A 130 -50.57 -10.81 13.78
C ALA A 130 -51.71 -11.32 14.69
N SER A 131 -52.85 -11.67 14.11
CA SER A 131 -54.01 -12.21 14.85
C SER A 131 -53.75 -13.58 15.48
N LEU A 132 -52.74 -14.32 15.00
CA LEU A 132 -52.36 -15.63 15.53
C LEU A 132 -51.39 -15.53 16.70
N VAL A 133 -50.77 -14.35 16.90
CA VAL A 133 -49.87 -14.10 18.03
C VAL A 133 -50.69 -14.12 19.32
N THR A 134 -50.80 -15.31 19.91
CA THR A 134 -51.40 -15.57 21.22
C THR A 134 -50.30 -15.71 22.27
N SER A 135 -50.64 -16.07 23.51
CA SER A 135 -49.66 -16.35 24.58
C SER A 135 -48.76 -17.58 24.31
N ASP A 136 -48.93 -18.27 23.18
CA ASP A 136 -48.10 -19.40 22.75
C ASP A 136 -46.74 -18.94 22.20
N THR A 137 -45.67 -19.51 22.73
CA THR A 137 -44.27 -19.19 22.35
C THR A 137 -43.95 -19.61 20.91
N TRP A 138 -44.58 -20.67 20.40
CA TRP A 138 -44.36 -21.14 19.01
C TRP A 138 -44.76 -20.09 17.98
N VAL A 139 -45.97 -19.54 18.11
CA VAL A 139 -46.48 -18.57 17.13
C VAL A 139 -45.73 -17.24 17.25
N GLN A 140 -45.33 -16.86 18.46
CA GLN A 140 -44.46 -15.71 18.69
C GLN A 140 -43.10 -15.87 18.00
N ASP A 141 -42.45 -17.04 18.12
CA ASP A 141 -41.20 -17.37 17.42
C ASP A 141 -41.37 -17.30 15.90
N MET A 142 -42.44 -17.90 15.36
CA MET A 142 -42.75 -17.83 13.92
C MET A 142 -42.99 -16.40 13.43
N PHE A 143 -43.71 -15.58 14.21
CA PHE A 143 -43.93 -14.17 13.87
C PHE A 143 -42.60 -13.40 13.76
N ILE A 144 -41.71 -13.54 14.74
CA ILE A 144 -40.40 -12.90 14.71
C ILE A 144 -39.56 -13.37 13.53
N ARG A 145 -39.53 -14.69 13.23
CA ARG A 145 -38.81 -15.23 12.06
C ARG A 145 -39.37 -14.73 10.74
N ILE A 146 -40.69 -14.58 10.61
CA ILE A 146 -41.32 -13.99 9.42
C ILE A 146 -40.85 -12.54 9.26
N LEU A 147 -40.79 -11.75 10.34
CA LEU A 147 -40.27 -10.39 10.28
C LEU A 147 -38.76 -10.33 9.96
N GLN A 148 -37.96 -11.30 10.43
CA GLN A 148 -36.55 -11.44 10.06
C GLN A 148 -36.38 -11.77 8.56
N ALA A 149 -37.17 -12.72 8.05
CA ALA A 149 -37.19 -13.07 6.64
C ALA A 149 -37.64 -11.87 5.79
N PHE A 150 -38.64 -11.12 6.24
CA PHE A 150 -39.09 -9.88 5.57
C PHE A 150 -37.95 -8.86 5.50
N ASN A 151 -37.26 -8.62 6.61
CA ASN A 151 -36.12 -7.71 6.64
C ASN A 151 -35.02 -8.15 5.67
N THR A 152 -34.73 -9.45 5.60
CA THR A 152 -33.65 -9.97 4.75
C THR A 152 -34.02 -9.98 3.26
N MET A 153 -35.26 -10.33 2.91
CA MET A 153 -35.68 -10.54 1.52
C MET A 153 -36.28 -9.30 0.85
N ILE A 154 -36.89 -8.39 1.63
CA ILE A 154 -37.59 -7.21 1.11
C ILE A 154 -36.86 -5.92 1.47
N VAL A 155 -36.39 -5.78 2.71
CA VAL A 155 -35.79 -4.52 3.21
C VAL A 155 -34.31 -4.39 2.85
N ARG A 156 -33.48 -5.39 3.18
CA ARG A 156 -32.04 -5.41 2.92
C ARG A 156 -31.76 -5.65 1.44
N ASP A 157 -30.95 -4.76 0.85
CA ASP A 157 -30.58 -4.79 -0.57
C ASP A 157 -29.28 -5.59 -0.75
N ILE A 158 -29.39 -6.90 -0.95
CA ILE A 158 -28.24 -7.80 -1.13
C ILE A 158 -28.34 -8.44 -2.53
N GLY A 159 -27.85 -7.75 -3.57
CA GLY A 159 -27.65 -8.32 -4.91
C GLY A 159 -27.93 -7.38 -6.10
N ALA A 160 -27.54 -7.79 -7.32
CA ALA A 160 -27.88 -7.11 -8.55
C ALA A 160 -29.37 -7.33 -8.89
N GLN A 161 -30.21 -6.31 -8.65
CA GLN A 161 -31.65 -6.37 -8.86
C GLN A 161 -32.06 -5.88 -10.25
N THR A 162 -33.11 -6.47 -10.81
CA THR A 162 -33.79 -5.88 -11.97
C THR A 162 -34.67 -4.70 -11.53
N ALA A 163 -34.97 -3.78 -12.44
CA ALA A 163 -35.81 -2.62 -12.13
C ALA A 163 -37.23 -3.01 -11.64
N GLU A 164 -37.75 -4.14 -12.12
CA GLU A 164 -39.05 -4.68 -11.74
C GLU A 164 -39.08 -5.17 -10.28
N GLU A 165 -38.03 -5.87 -9.85
CA GLU A 165 -37.93 -6.35 -8.45
C GLU A 165 -37.86 -5.18 -7.46
N ALA A 166 -37.12 -4.13 -7.81
CA ALA A 166 -37.03 -2.93 -7.01
C ALA A 166 -38.39 -2.21 -6.92
N ALA A 167 -39.19 -2.22 -8.00
CA ALA A 167 -40.53 -1.64 -8.01
C ALA A 167 -41.50 -2.40 -7.08
N ILE A 168 -41.50 -3.74 -7.13
CA ILE A 168 -42.33 -4.58 -6.24
C ILE A 168 -42.00 -4.32 -4.77
N ARG A 169 -40.71 -4.33 -4.40
CA ARG A 169 -40.29 -4.08 -3.01
C ARG A 169 -40.67 -2.68 -2.53
N ARG A 170 -40.58 -1.66 -3.39
CA ARG A 170 -41.07 -0.30 -3.07
C ARG A 170 -42.58 -0.32 -2.83
N ASN A 171 -43.35 -0.93 -3.74
CA ASN A 171 -44.81 -1.02 -3.60
C ASN A 171 -45.24 -1.68 -2.29
N ILE A 172 -44.60 -2.80 -1.91
CA ILE A 172 -44.89 -3.50 -0.64
C ILE A 172 -44.61 -2.58 0.55
N LYS A 173 -43.42 -1.95 0.60
CA LYS A 173 -43.05 -1.06 1.72
C LYS A 173 -43.96 0.17 1.81
N ASP A 174 -44.31 0.78 0.69
CA ASP A 174 -45.16 1.95 0.65
C ASP A 174 -46.60 1.60 1.05
N THR A 175 -47.11 0.45 0.61
CA THR A 175 -48.45 -0.01 0.98
C THR A 175 -48.54 -0.35 2.47
N MET A 176 -47.51 -0.96 3.06
CA MET A 176 -47.45 -1.21 4.50
C MET A 176 -47.47 0.08 5.33
N ARG A 177 -46.92 1.18 4.80
CA ARG A 177 -46.96 2.51 5.46
C ARG A 177 -48.35 3.12 5.38
N THR A 178 -49.07 2.97 4.26
CA THR A 178 -50.39 3.58 4.05
C THR A 178 -51.53 2.78 4.69
N ASN A 179 -51.46 1.46 4.67
CA ASN A 179 -52.54 0.58 5.11
C ASN A 179 -52.58 0.36 6.64
N GLY A 180 -51.59 0.89 7.38
CA GLY A 180 -51.52 0.75 8.83
C GLY A 180 -50.92 -0.57 9.32
N ASP A 181 -50.39 -1.41 8.44
CA ASP A 181 -49.75 -2.69 8.79
C ASP A 181 -48.58 -2.51 9.76
N LEU A 182 -47.81 -1.43 9.59
CA LEU A 182 -46.72 -1.09 10.54
C LEU A 182 -47.23 -0.85 11.96
N ARG A 183 -48.39 -0.20 12.12
CA ARG A 183 -49.00 0.01 13.44
C ARG A 183 -49.35 -1.31 14.08
N LEU A 184 -49.96 -2.22 13.31
CA LEU A 184 -50.34 -3.54 13.78
C LEU A 184 -49.12 -4.37 14.20
N ILE A 185 -48.05 -4.37 13.40
CA ILE A 185 -46.80 -5.06 13.72
C ILE A 185 -46.20 -4.52 15.02
N VAL A 186 -46.15 -3.19 15.18
CA VAL A 186 -45.60 -2.54 16.39
C VAL A 186 -46.44 -2.85 17.64
N GLN A 187 -47.78 -2.83 17.53
CA GLN A 187 -48.66 -3.20 18.64
C GLN A 187 -48.49 -4.67 19.04
N THR A 188 -48.46 -5.57 18.06
CA THR A 188 -48.24 -7.01 18.27
C THR A 188 -46.89 -7.25 18.94
N TRP A 189 -45.88 -6.49 18.52
CA TRP A 189 -44.57 -6.50 19.15
C TRP A 189 -44.61 -6.07 20.62
N VAL A 190 -45.22 -4.93 20.93
CA VAL A 190 -45.30 -4.41 22.32
C VAL A 190 -45.93 -5.46 23.24
N ILE A 191 -46.98 -6.13 22.77
CA ILE A 191 -47.63 -7.24 23.49
C ILE A 191 -46.65 -8.40 23.69
N LEU A 192 -45.95 -8.83 22.63
CA LEU A 192 -45.00 -9.94 22.68
C LEU A 192 -43.87 -9.67 23.68
N ILE A 193 -43.22 -8.50 23.62
CA ILE A 193 -42.15 -8.17 24.57
C ILE A 193 -42.68 -8.03 25.98
N SER A 194 -43.83 -7.39 26.18
CA SER A 194 -44.41 -7.23 27.52
C SER A 194 -44.69 -8.58 28.18
N ASN A 195 -45.20 -9.55 27.41
CA ASN A 195 -45.50 -10.89 27.89
C ASN A 195 -44.24 -11.72 28.21
N ASN A 196 -43.19 -11.60 27.40
CA ASN A 196 -41.96 -12.37 27.57
C ASN A 196 -40.98 -11.72 28.57
N ARG A 197 -41.07 -10.40 28.78
CA ARG A 197 -40.27 -9.68 29.79
C ARG A 197 -40.52 -10.22 31.20
N THR A 198 -41.73 -10.66 31.52
CA THR A 198 -42.06 -11.23 32.84
C THR A 198 -41.71 -12.71 33.00
N LYS A 199 -41.44 -13.40 31.89
CA LYS A 199 -41.25 -14.86 31.84
C LYS A 199 -39.80 -15.24 31.55
N GLN A 200 -38.80 -14.47 31.98
CA GLN A 200 -37.38 -14.72 31.67
C GLN A 200 -36.80 -15.92 32.44
N SER A 201 -37.43 -17.09 32.32
CA SER A 201 -37.15 -18.29 33.12
C SER A 201 -36.38 -19.37 32.36
N THR A 202 -36.50 -19.39 31.03
CA THR A 202 -35.83 -20.36 30.15
C THR A 202 -34.97 -19.66 29.09
N GLY A 203 -33.92 -20.35 28.60
CA GLY A 203 -33.04 -19.82 27.55
C GLY A 203 -33.76 -19.53 26.23
N GLU A 204 -34.79 -20.30 25.88
CA GLU A 204 -35.58 -20.11 24.65
C GLU A 204 -36.40 -18.81 24.70
N GLU A 205 -37.01 -18.49 25.83
CA GLU A 205 -37.76 -17.23 26.05
C GLU A 205 -36.85 -16.00 25.93
N ILE A 206 -35.61 -16.10 26.44
CA ILE A 206 -34.60 -15.03 26.34
C ILE A 206 -34.16 -14.84 24.88
N MET A 207 -33.92 -15.93 24.14
CA MET A 207 -33.55 -15.84 22.72
C MET A 207 -34.67 -15.26 21.85
N LEU A 208 -35.93 -15.60 22.16
CA LEU A 208 -37.10 -15.00 21.51
C LEU A 208 -37.16 -13.50 21.78
N LEU A 209 -36.98 -13.08 23.04
CA LEU A 209 -36.97 -11.68 23.44
C LEU A 209 -35.82 -10.90 22.75
N SER A 210 -34.62 -11.45 22.73
CA SER A 210 -33.44 -10.88 22.04
C SER A 210 -33.70 -10.71 20.54
N SER A 211 -34.22 -11.77 19.89
CA SER A 211 -34.58 -11.76 18.48
C SER A 211 -35.64 -10.72 18.16
N ALA A 212 -36.65 -10.57 19.03
CA ALA A 212 -37.70 -9.58 18.86
C ALA A 212 -37.16 -8.15 18.88
N VAL A 213 -36.34 -7.79 19.87
CA VAL A 213 -35.72 -6.45 19.95
C VAL A 213 -34.81 -6.18 18.76
N THR A 214 -33.99 -7.16 18.37
CA THR A 214 -33.04 -7.06 17.25
C THR A 214 -33.76 -6.87 15.90
N VAL A 215 -34.88 -7.56 15.68
CA VAL A 215 -35.71 -7.34 14.48
C VAL A 215 -36.15 -5.90 14.38
N LEU A 216 -36.56 -5.29 15.49
CA LEU A 216 -37.15 -3.96 15.42
C LEU A 216 -36.13 -2.86 15.30
N GLU A 217 -34.96 -3.05 15.92
CA GLU A 217 -33.78 -2.25 15.61
C GLU A 217 -33.60 -2.14 14.09
N SER A 218 -33.68 -3.27 13.37
CA SER A 218 -33.51 -3.28 11.92
C SER A 218 -34.62 -2.55 11.15
N TYR A 219 -35.84 -2.48 11.70
CA TYR A 219 -36.99 -1.81 11.07
C TYR A 219 -36.93 -0.29 11.20
N VAL A 220 -36.24 0.25 12.22
CA VAL A 220 -36.11 1.71 12.46
C VAL A 220 -35.64 2.45 11.20
N SER A 221 -34.75 1.83 10.42
CA SER A 221 -34.16 2.40 9.20
C SER A 221 -35.17 2.86 8.15
N TRP A 222 -36.36 2.23 8.07
CA TRP A 222 -37.33 2.48 7.00
C TRP A 222 -38.77 2.74 7.47
N MET A 223 -39.12 2.40 8.72
CA MET A 223 -40.42 2.77 9.31
C MET A 223 -40.49 4.27 9.63
N ASP A 224 -41.66 4.82 9.94
CA ASP A 224 -41.75 6.19 10.47
C ASP A 224 -41.37 6.23 11.96
N LEU A 225 -40.69 7.28 12.42
CA LEU A 225 -40.23 7.40 13.81
C LEU A 225 -41.38 7.56 14.81
N SER A 226 -42.52 8.07 14.36
CA SER A 226 -43.74 8.17 15.18
C SER A 226 -44.14 6.84 15.81
N TYR A 227 -43.84 5.71 15.16
CA TYR A 227 -44.08 4.37 15.68
C TYR A 227 -43.03 3.92 16.70
N SER A 228 -41.76 4.30 16.54
CA SER A 228 -40.66 3.92 17.44
C SER A 228 -40.57 4.79 18.69
N LEU A 229 -41.14 6.00 18.64
CA LEU A 229 -41.10 7.01 19.71
C LEU A 229 -42.42 7.12 20.48
N SER A 230 -43.33 6.16 20.33
CA SER A 230 -44.53 6.17 21.16
C SER A 230 -44.17 5.98 22.63
N ASP A 231 -44.92 6.64 23.52
CA ASP A 231 -44.69 6.55 24.97
C ASP A 231 -44.71 5.10 25.48
N GLU A 232 -45.55 4.26 24.88
CA GLU A 232 -45.64 2.82 25.16
C GLU A 232 -44.32 2.11 24.86
N VAL A 233 -43.72 2.38 23.69
CA VAL A 233 -42.45 1.77 23.26
C VAL A 233 -41.28 2.29 24.09
N LEU A 234 -41.20 3.60 24.31
CA LEU A 234 -40.12 4.19 25.11
C LEU A 234 -40.16 3.71 26.57
N SER A 235 -41.35 3.61 27.16
CA SER A 235 -41.53 3.05 28.50
C SER A 235 -41.06 1.58 28.56
N LEU A 236 -41.44 0.78 27.56
CA LEU A 236 -41.03 -0.62 27.46
C LEU A 236 -39.50 -0.75 27.37
N VAL A 237 -38.88 -0.02 26.44
CA VAL A 237 -37.42 -0.05 26.21
C VAL A 237 -36.66 0.47 27.43
N SER A 238 -37.13 1.54 28.08
CA SER A 238 -36.51 2.05 29.32
C SER A 238 -36.47 0.98 30.41
N GLY A 239 -37.50 0.13 30.46
CA GLY A 239 -37.57 -1.00 31.37
C GLY A 239 -36.65 -2.16 31.01
N LEU A 240 -36.20 -2.26 29.76
CA LEU A 240 -35.25 -3.27 29.29
C LEU A 240 -33.78 -2.84 29.50
N LEU A 241 -33.51 -1.56 29.80
CA LEU A 241 -32.17 -1.04 30.07
C LEU A 241 -31.63 -1.38 31.48
N ASP A 242 -32.47 -1.94 32.36
CA ASP A 242 -32.10 -2.31 33.73
C ASP A 242 -31.42 -3.70 33.74
N PRO A 243 -30.08 -3.78 33.91
CA PRO A 243 -29.32 -5.04 33.81
C PRO A 243 -29.63 -6.06 34.91
N GLU A 244 -30.24 -5.61 36.01
CA GLU A 244 -30.70 -6.50 37.07
C GLU A 244 -31.99 -7.23 36.69
N LYS A 245 -32.81 -6.64 35.82
CA LYS A 245 -34.18 -7.09 35.52
C LYS A 245 -34.39 -7.55 34.07
N SER A 246 -33.38 -7.42 33.23
CA SER A 246 -33.48 -7.66 31.78
C SER A 246 -32.27 -8.39 31.24
N ALA A 247 -32.52 -9.46 30.50
CA ALA A 247 -31.52 -10.21 29.76
C ALA A 247 -31.04 -9.51 28.46
N VAL A 248 -31.75 -8.48 27.99
CA VAL A 248 -31.60 -7.92 26.63
C VAL A 248 -31.20 -6.43 26.61
N VAL A 249 -30.36 -6.02 27.57
CA VAL A 249 -29.90 -4.63 27.71
C VAL A 249 -29.12 -4.16 26.47
N LEU A 250 -28.31 -5.04 25.88
CA LEU A 250 -27.45 -4.70 24.74
C LEU A 250 -28.30 -4.41 23.50
N GLU A 251 -29.28 -5.25 23.24
CA GLU A 251 -30.24 -5.12 22.14
C GLU A 251 -31.12 -3.88 22.32
N ALA A 252 -31.53 -3.58 23.55
CA ALA A 252 -32.26 -2.34 23.86
C ALA A 252 -31.40 -1.07 23.59
N LEU A 253 -30.11 -1.10 23.94
CA LEU A 253 -29.17 -0.02 23.61
C LEU A 253 -28.92 0.12 22.10
N ASN A 254 -28.88 -1.00 21.37
CA ASN A 254 -28.75 -0.99 19.92
C ASN A 254 -30.02 -0.43 19.25
N PHE A 255 -31.20 -0.77 19.75
CA PHE A 255 -32.47 -0.18 19.31
C PHE A 255 -32.49 1.36 19.49
N LEU A 256 -32.12 1.86 20.68
CA LEU A 256 -32.01 3.31 20.90
C LEU A 256 -30.93 3.95 20.02
N SER A 257 -29.80 3.25 19.81
CA SER A 257 -28.77 3.68 18.88
C SER A 257 -29.31 3.82 17.46
N ALA A 258 -30.13 2.87 16.98
CA ALA A 258 -30.70 2.91 15.64
C ALA A 258 -31.65 4.11 15.44
N ILE A 259 -32.42 4.47 16.48
CA ILE A 259 -33.25 5.70 16.48
C ILE A 259 -32.36 6.94 16.34
N ILE A 260 -31.27 6.99 17.11
CA ILE A 260 -30.33 8.11 17.11
C ILE A 260 -29.44 8.12 15.86
N LEU A 261 -29.27 7.03 15.12
CA LEU A 261 -28.49 7.03 13.88
C LEU A 261 -29.35 7.28 12.63
N LYS A 262 -30.66 7.36 12.78
CA LYS A 262 -31.55 7.60 11.64
C LYS A 262 -31.37 9.00 11.06
N GLY A 263 -31.20 9.07 9.74
CA GLY A 263 -31.04 10.35 9.02
C GLY A 263 -32.28 11.23 9.13
N MET A 264 -32.09 12.48 9.57
CA MET A 264 -33.14 13.50 9.67
C MET A 264 -32.54 14.92 9.72
N PRO A 265 -33.33 15.98 9.50
CA PRO A 265 -32.87 17.35 9.64
C PRO A 265 -32.32 17.64 11.04
N SER A 266 -31.27 18.46 11.12
CA SER A 266 -30.49 18.66 12.34
C SER A 266 -31.27 19.31 13.48
N GLY A 267 -32.20 20.25 13.18
CA GLY A 267 -33.08 20.83 14.20
C GLY A 267 -34.01 19.78 14.84
N ALA A 268 -34.63 18.93 14.02
CA ALA A 268 -35.45 17.82 14.51
C ALA A 268 -34.62 16.79 15.29
N LYS A 269 -33.37 16.55 14.89
CA LYS A 269 -32.43 15.66 15.59
C LYS A 269 -32.14 16.10 17.01
N LEU A 270 -31.86 17.39 17.21
CA LEU A 270 -31.57 17.93 18.53
C LEU A 270 -32.78 17.86 19.46
N ARG A 271 -33.98 18.12 18.93
CA ARG A 271 -35.24 17.95 19.68
C ARG A 271 -35.45 16.49 20.08
N LEU A 272 -35.27 15.55 19.15
CA LEU A 272 -35.36 14.12 19.42
C LEU A 272 -34.40 13.67 20.55
N ILE A 273 -33.13 14.09 20.50
CA ILE A 273 -32.16 13.75 21.56
C ILE A 273 -32.59 14.37 22.89
N GLY A 274 -33.16 15.58 22.86
CA GLY A 274 -33.76 16.23 24.02
C GLY A 274 -34.95 15.46 24.60
N ASP A 275 -35.90 15.06 23.76
CA ASP A 275 -37.12 14.35 24.12
C ASP A 275 -36.83 12.96 24.71
N LEU A 276 -35.80 12.28 24.20
CA LEU A 276 -35.30 11.01 24.77
C LEU A 276 -34.67 11.17 26.16
N ASN A 277 -34.43 12.40 26.60
CA ASN A 277 -33.84 12.76 27.90
C ASN A 277 -32.61 11.91 28.26
N VAL A 278 -31.68 11.78 27.30
CA VAL A 278 -30.45 11.00 27.45
C VAL A 278 -29.68 11.31 28.75
N PRO A 279 -29.57 12.56 29.22
CA PRO A 279 -28.92 12.84 30.51
C PRO A 279 -29.56 12.11 31.69
N MET A 280 -30.90 12.07 31.77
CA MET A 280 -31.58 11.33 32.84
C MET A 280 -31.35 9.81 32.72
N LEU A 281 -31.31 9.27 31.49
CA LEU A 281 -30.99 7.86 31.28
C LEU A 281 -29.57 7.52 31.75
N LEU A 282 -28.60 8.41 31.52
CA LEU A 282 -27.22 8.26 32.00
C LEU A 282 -27.12 8.28 33.53
N GLU A 283 -27.86 9.16 34.19
CA GLU A 283 -27.87 9.24 35.66
C GLU A 283 -28.58 8.06 36.32
N THR A 284 -29.65 7.55 35.72
CA THR A 284 -30.54 6.56 36.38
C THR A 284 -30.32 5.11 35.97
N ARG A 285 -29.95 4.84 34.70
CA ARG A 285 -29.92 3.49 34.12
C ARG A 285 -28.61 3.14 33.42
N LEU A 286 -27.87 4.14 32.93
CA LEU A 286 -26.66 3.98 32.11
C LEU A 286 -25.41 4.60 32.75
N SER A 287 -25.30 4.57 34.09
CA SER A 287 -24.15 5.12 34.80
C SER A 287 -22.84 4.50 34.29
N LEU A 288 -21.86 5.37 34.01
CA LEU A 288 -20.52 4.97 33.59
C LEU A 288 -19.59 4.74 34.79
N ASP A 289 -19.99 5.15 35.99
CA ASP A 289 -19.29 4.79 37.21
C ASP A 289 -19.74 3.39 37.66
N LEU A 290 -18.86 2.41 37.51
CA LEU A 290 -19.10 1.02 37.88
C LEU A 290 -18.50 0.65 39.24
N ARG A 291 -18.07 1.63 40.04
CA ARG A 291 -17.56 1.38 41.41
C ARG A 291 -18.58 0.71 42.31
N ASP A 292 -19.86 0.92 42.05
CA ASP A 292 -20.98 0.34 42.81
C ASP A 292 -21.17 -1.17 42.54
N VAL A 293 -20.61 -1.69 41.44
CA VAL A 293 -20.66 -3.13 41.11
C VAL A 293 -19.56 -3.86 41.89
N THR A 294 -19.74 -4.08 43.19
CA THR A 294 -18.72 -4.72 44.05
C THR A 294 -18.69 -6.24 43.87
N PRO A 295 -17.58 -6.92 44.25
CA PRO A 295 -17.51 -8.39 44.24
C PRO A 295 -18.61 -9.03 45.10
N GLU A 296 -19.03 -8.37 46.18
CA GLU A 296 -20.14 -8.80 47.03
C GLU A 296 -21.47 -8.78 46.28
N VAL A 297 -21.80 -7.67 45.58
CA VAL A 297 -23.01 -7.54 44.76
C VAL A 297 -23.02 -8.56 43.60
N PHE A 298 -21.86 -8.83 43.01
CA PHE A 298 -21.73 -9.81 41.93
C PHE A 298 -21.83 -11.26 42.44
N SER A 299 -21.23 -11.59 43.59
CA SER A 299 -21.20 -12.94 44.16
C SER A 299 -22.46 -13.33 44.94
N THR A 300 -23.17 -12.37 45.58
CA THR A 300 -24.52 -12.62 46.09
C THR A 300 -25.54 -12.86 44.98
N GLY A 301 -25.15 -12.58 43.73
CA GLY A 301 -25.90 -12.87 42.51
C GLY A 301 -25.89 -14.33 42.08
N ASP A 302 -25.44 -15.27 42.92
CA ASP A 302 -25.53 -16.70 42.64
C ASP A 302 -27.02 -17.13 42.65
N LYS A 303 -27.59 -17.14 41.44
CA LYS A 303 -28.96 -17.56 41.03
C LYS A 303 -30.13 -16.55 41.09
N GLY A 304 -29.92 -15.23 41.20
CA GLY A 304 -31.08 -14.31 41.12
C GLY A 304 -30.90 -12.80 40.96
N GLY A 305 -29.69 -12.25 40.81
CA GLY A 305 -29.50 -10.78 40.84
C GLY A 305 -29.42 -10.09 39.47
N TRP A 306 -28.73 -10.68 38.50
CA TRP A 306 -28.44 -10.04 37.21
C TRP A 306 -29.04 -10.85 36.07
N THR A 307 -30.27 -10.52 35.67
CA THR A 307 -30.93 -11.23 34.55
C THR A 307 -30.14 -11.12 33.24
N LEU A 308 -29.27 -10.10 33.09
CA LEU A 308 -28.35 -9.97 31.96
C LEU A 308 -27.44 -11.19 31.75
N LEU A 309 -27.00 -11.85 32.83
CA LEU A 309 -26.13 -13.03 32.75
C LEU A 309 -26.86 -14.29 32.26
N SER A 310 -28.21 -14.27 32.30
CA SER A 310 -29.02 -15.36 31.77
C SER A 310 -29.08 -15.38 30.23
N ASN A 311 -28.58 -14.32 29.58
CA ASN A 311 -28.46 -14.28 28.13
C ASN A 311 -27.27 -15.14 27.66
N PRO A 312 -27.50 -16.20 26.85
CA PRO A 312 -26.44 -17.12 26.42
C PRO A 312 -25.37 -16.43 25.57
N GLU A 313 -25.72 -15.39 24.81
CA GLU A 313 -24.73 -14.63 24.03
C GLU A 313 -23.80 -13.84 24.93
N VAL A 314 -24.35 -13.23 25.99
CA VAL A 314 -23.57 -12.51 27.02
C VAL A 314 -22.68 -13.47 27.78
N ALA A 315 -23.21 -14.62 28.20
CA ALA A 315 -22.43 -15.66 28.88
C ALA A 315 -21.25 -16.13 27.99
N SER A 316 -21.51 -16.40 26.70
CA SER A 316 -20.45 -16.77 25.74
C SER A 316 -19.42 -15.67 25.50
N ALA A 317 -19.80 -14.40 25.63
CA ALA A 317 -18.90 -13.26 25.49
C ALA A 317 -18.00 -13.11 26.72
N LEU A 318 -18.53 -13.40 27.91
CA LEU A 318 -17.77 -13.41 29.16
C LEU A 318 -16.81 -14.60 29.25
N GLU A 319 -17.21 -15.79 28.80
CA GLU A 319 -16.35 -16.97 28.73
C GLU A 319 -15.15 -16.79 27.77
N ARG A 320 -15.33 -15.98 26.73
CA ARG A 320 -14.27 -15.59 25.79
C ARG A 320 -13.47 -14.36 26.25
N GLY A 321 -13.76 -13.83 27.43
CA GLY A 321 -13.17 -12.63 28.00
C GLY A 321 -11.65 -12.71 28.12
N HIS A 322 -10.99 -11.56 28.01
CA HIS A 322 -9.53 -11.46 27.97
C HIS A 322 -8.90 -11.11 29.34
N LEU A 323 -9.71 -10.78 30.34
CA LEU A 323 -9.23 -10.32 31.66
C LEU A 323 -9.02 -11.46 32.65
N GLY A 324 -9.58 -12.64 32.37
CA GLY A 324 -9.45 -13.84 33.20
C GLY A 324 -10.24 -13.78 34.52
N ASN A 325 -10.89 -12.66 34.83
CA ASN A 325 -11.77 -12.47 35.99
C ASN A 325 -13.19 -12.11 35.49
N PRO A 326 -14.21 -12.96 35.77
CA PRO A 326 -15.56 -12.76 35.25
C PRO A 326 -16.21 -11.44 35.69
N LEU A 327 -15.84 -10.91 36.86
CA LEU A 327 -16.33 -9.60 37.32
C LEU A 327 -15.77 -8.45 36.49
N ASP A 328 -14.48 -8.50 36.16
CA ASP A 328 -13.82 -7.44 35.40
C ASP A 328 -14.23 -7.51 33.93
N ASP A 329 -14.39 -8.71 33.37
CA ASP A 329 -14.97 -8.93 32.03
C ASP A 329 -16.43 -8.44 31.96
N PHE A 330 -17.23 -8.65 33.01
CA PHE A 330 -18.60 -8.14 33.10
C PHE A 330 -18.66 -6.61 33.19
N ARG A 331 -17.85 -5.99 34.05
CA ARG A 331 -17.73 -4.53 34.15
C ARG A 331 -17.28 -3.93 32.81
N PHE A 332 -16.34 -4.57 32.13
CA PHE A 332 -15.88 -4.14 30.82
C PHE A 332 -16.99 -4.20 29.77
N LEU A 333 -17.74 -5.30 29.70
CA LEU A 333 -18.87 -5.46 28.77
C LEU A 333 -19.92 -4.36 28.98
N LEU A 334 -20.32 -4.13 30.23
CA LEU A 334 -21.29 -3.09 30.60
C LEU A 334 -20.79 -1.68 30.26
N LEU A 335 -19.55 -1.38 30.58
CA LEU A 335 -18.93 -0.09 30.28
C LEU A 335 -18.81 0.14 28.77
N SER A 336 -18.40 -0.89 28.02
CA SER A 336 -18.29 -0.85 26.56
C SER A 336 -19.64 -0.58 25.90
N ALA A 337 -20.71 -1.27 26.33
CA ALA A 337 -22.05 -1.07 25.81
C ALA A 337 -22.60 0.33 26.10
N ARG A 338 -22.50 0.79 27.36
CA ARG A 338 -22.98 2.11 27.79
C ARG A 338 -22.20 3.25 27.13
N SER A 339 -20.87 3.14 27.08
CA SER A 339 -20.03 4.14 26.42
C SER A 339 -20.23 4.15 24.90
N GLY A 340 -20.44 3.00 24.27
CA GLY A 340 -20.76 2.90 22.85
C GLY A 340 -22.04 3.65 22.46
N PHE A 341 -23.09 3.55 23.27
CA PHE A 341 -24.30 4.37 23.10
C PHE A 341 -24.00 5.86 23.26
N LEU A 342 -23.31 6.26 24.34
CA LEU A 342 -22.93 7.65 24.58
C LEU A 342 -22.12 8.25 23.42
N PHE A 343 -21.20 7.49 22.84
CA PHE A 343 -20.38 7.94 21.71
C PHE A 343 -21.23 8.23 20.48
N LYS A 344 -22.20 7.36 20.16
CA LYS A 344 -23.14 7.57 19.05
C LYS A 344 -24.00 8.82 19.28
N VAL A 345 -24.54 9.00 20.49
CA VAL A 345 -25.34 10.19 20.83
C VAL A 345 -24.52 11.45 20.70
N THR A 346 -23.31 11.48 21.27
CA THR A 346 -22.46 12.66 21.26
C THR A 346 -21.98 12.99 19.86
N SER A 347 -21.63 11.97 19.05
CA SER A 347 -21.25 12.17 17.65
C SER A 347 -22.37 12.83 16.85
N GLU A 348 -23.58 12.28 16.91
CA GLU A 348 -24.75 12.83 16.21
C GLU A 348 -25.13 14.22 16.71
N LEU A 349 -24.98 14.48 18.01
CA LEU A 349 -25.17 15.80 18.60
C LEU A 349 -24.19 16.82 18.03
N ILE A 350 -22.90 16.50 17.98
CA ILE A 350 -21.85 17.39 17.44
C ILE A 350 -22.07 17.62 15.94
N LEU A 351 -22.39 16.57 15.17
CA LEU A 351 -22.66 16.69 13.73
C LEU A 351 -23.90 17.56 13.45
N ALA A 352 -24.97 17.42 14.23
CA ALA A 352 -26.17 18.25 14.12
C ALA A 352 -25.92 19.72 14.51
N LEU A 353 -25.06 19.97 15.50
CA LEU A 353 -24.62 21.33 15.86
C LEU A 353 -23.79 21.95 14.73
N LYS A 354 -22.86 21.17 14.14
CA LYS A 354 -22.03 21.62 13.03
C LYS A 354 -22.88 22.03 11.83
N SER A 355 -23.81 21.19 11.38
CA SER A 355 -24.68 21.51 10.25
C SER A 355 -25.54 22.74 10.50
N LEU A 356 -26.09 22.93 11.70
CA LEU A 356 -26.86 24.14 12.04
C LEU A 356 -26.00 25.42 12.07
N SER A 357 -24.71 25.29 12.39
CA SER A 357 -23.77 26.42 12.35
C SER A 357 -23.42 26.87 10.92
N GLU A 358 -23.55 25.97 9.93
CA GLU A 358 -23.27 26.24 8.52
C GLU A 358 -24.48 26.86 7.76
N VAL A 359 -25.70 26.78 8.32
CA VAL A 359 -26.93 27.36 7.76
C VAL A 359 -26.95 28.90 7.94
N SER A 360 -27.55 29.60 6.98
CA SER A 360 -27.78 31.06 7.01
C SER A 360 -28.54 31.51 8.26
N GLU A 361 -28.27 32.72 8.74
CA GLU A 361 -28.91 33.27 9.95
C GLU A 361 -30.44 33.32 9.87
N THR A 362 -31.02 33.43 8.67
CA THR A 362 -32.47 33.53 8.46
C THR A 362 -33.22 32.20 8.59
N ASP A 363 -32.55 31.07 8.35
CA ASP A 363 -33.15 29.73 8.34
C ASP A 363 -32.72 28.88 9.56
N ARG A 364 -32.02 29.50 10.52
CA ARG A 364 -31.44 28.81 11.68
C ARG A 364 -32.46 28.58 12.79
N ASP A 365 -32.56 27.32 13.23
CA ASP A 365 -33.39 26.92 14.38
C ASP A 365 -32.66 27.20 15.71
N GLU A 366 -32.61 28.47 16.12
CA GLU A 366 -32.00 28.95 17.37
C GLU A 366 -32.41 28.19 18.65
N PRO A 367 -33.69 27.81 18.89
CA PRO A 367 -34.04 27.04 20.08
C PRO A 367 -33.48 25.61 20.04
N ALA A 368 -33.37 25.00 18.85
CA ALA A 368 -32.71 23.70 18.71
C ALA A 368 -31.20 23.80 19.00
N LEU A 369 -30.53 24.86 18.52
CA LEU A 369 -29.12 25.13 18.82
C LEU A 369 -28.88 25.28 20.32
N THR A 370 -29.71 26.06 21.01
CA THR A 370 -29.64 26.25 22.47
C THR A 370 -29.81 24.92 23.22
N THR A 371 -30.80 24.11 22.80
CA THR A 371 -31.04 22.79 23.38
C THR A 371 -29.83 21.87 23.19
N GLY A 372 -29.23 21.87 22.00
CA GLY A 372 -28.04 21.06 21.71
C GLY A 372 -26.83 21.44 22.56
N LEU A 373 -26.60 22.74 22.81
CA LEU A 373 -25.52 23.22 23.67
C LEU A 373 -25.72 22.80 25.14
N LEU A 374 -26.94 22.94 25.66
CA LEU A 374 -27.27 22.49 27.03
C LEU A 374 -27.12 20.98 27.21
N LEU A 375 -27.45 20.19 26.18
CA LEU A 375 -27.21 18.75 26.19
C LEU A 375 -25.71 18.44 26.20
N LEU A 376 -24.92 19.16 25.40
CA LEU A 376 -23.47 18.99 25.35
C LEU A 376 -22.81 19.30 26.70
N GLU A 377 -23.26 20.34 27.41
CA GLU A 377 -22.78 20.67 28.77
C GLU A 377 -22.98 19.53 29.76
N LYS A 378 -24.06 18.77 29.63
CA LYS A 378 -24.34 17.60 30.48
C LYS A 378 -23.53 16.37 30.11
N LEU A 379 -23.19 16.18 28.82
CA LEU A 379 -22.50 14.99 28.33
C LEU A 379 -20.98 15.08 28.41
N LEU A 380 -20.38 16.27 28.23
CA LEU A 380 -18.93 16.43 28.21
C LEU A 380 -18.21 15.98 29.50
N PRO A 381 -18.72 16.24 30.72
CA PRO A 381 -18.08 15.75 31.94
C PRO A 381 -17.96 14.22 31.99
N GLN A 382 -18.95 13.50 31.44
CA GLN A 382 -18.94 12.04 31.37
C GLN A 382 -17.86 11.52 30.40
N LEU A 383 -17.64 12.21 29.28
CA LEU A 383 -16.54 11.90 28.36
C LEU A 383 -15.17 12.16 29.00
N THR A 384 -15.02 13.26 29.75
CA THR A 384 -13.79 13.56 30.49
C THR A 384 -13.49 12.49 31.54
N LEU A 385 -14.51 12.00 32.25
CA LEU A 385 -14.37 10.88 33.19
C LEU A 385 -13.88 9.60 32.49
N LEU A 386 -14.46 9.25 31.34
CA LEU A 386 -14.02 8.10 30.53
C LEU A 386 -12.58 8.27 30.04
N LEU A 387 -12.17 9.48 29.64
CA LEU A 387 -10.80 9.76 29.20
C LEU A 387 -9.79 9.58 30.34
N GLY A 388 -10.17 9.95 31.57
CA GLY A 388 -9.35 9.85 32.78
C GLY A 388 -9.29 8.44 33.40
N SER A 389 -10.14 7.52 32.96
CA SER A 389 -10.18 6.15 33.49
C SER A 389 -8.89 5.36 33.19
N GLN A 390 -8.42 4.62 34.19
CA GLN A 390 -7.19 3.82 34.13
C GLN A 390 -7.50 2.36 33.79
N GLY A 391 -6.76 1.78 32.85
CA GLY A 391 -6.89 0.37 32.44
C GLY A 391 -6.44 0.13 30.99
N PRO A 392 -5.66 -0.93 30.69
CA PRO A 392 -5.17 -1.18 29.34
C PRO A 392 -6.31 -1.42 28.32
N HIS A 393 -7.39 -2.09 28.74
CA HIS A 393 -8.52 -2.48 27.90
C HIS A 393 -9.47 -1.32 27.55
N LEU A 394 -9.38 -0.19 28.25
CA LEU A 394 -10.12 1.04 27.92
C LEU A 394 -9.40 1.89 26.86
N GLY A 395 -8.34 1.37 26.24
CA GLY A 395 -7.65 2.00 25.11
C GLY A 395 -8.60 2.42 23.97
N PRO A 396 -9.43 1.51 23.42
CA PRO A 396 -10.35 1.83 22.32
C PRO A 396 -11.38 2.90 22.70
N ALA A 397 -11.99 2.79 23.88
CA ALA A 397 -12.96 3.76 24.37
C ALA A 397 -12.34 5.16 24.54
N ARG A 398 -11.13 5.24 25.11
CA ARG A 398 -10.39 6.51 25.21
C ARG A 398 -10.06 7.11 23.84
N ASN A 399 -9.80 6.27 22.84
CA ASN A 399 -9.51 6.72 21.48
C ASN A 399 -10.75 7.30 20.79
N GLU A 400 -11.91 6.66 20.96
CA GLU A 400 -13.20 7.21 20.51
C GLU A 400 -13.53 8.54 21.20
N VAL A 401 -13.29 8.65 22.51
CA VAL A 401 -13.42 9.92 23.23
C VAL A 401 -12.50 11.00 22.64
N CYS A 402 -11.25 10.66 22.30
CA CYS A 402 -10.34 11.59 21.63
C CYS A 402 -10.91 12.06 20.28
N LYS A 403 -11.44 11.15 19.46
CA LYS A 403 -12.08 11.50 18.17
C LYS A 403 -13.27 12.44 18.35
N LEU A 404 -14.12 12.20 19.36
CA LEU A 404 -15.27 13.06 19.67
C LEU A 404 -14.83 14.46 20.11
N PHE A 405 -13.83 14.57 20.97
CA PHE A 405 -13.29 15.88 21.36
C PHE A 405 -12.65 16.61 20.17
N ILE A 406 -11.91 15.91 19.31
CA ILE A 406 -11.35 16.51 18.08
C ILE A 406 -12.48 17.03 17.18
N LEU A 407 -13.53 16.24 16.97
CA LEU A 407 -14.69 16.65 16.18
C LEU A 407 -15.37 17.88 16.81
N LEU A 408 -15.57 17.89 18.12
CA LEU A 408 -16.13 19.03 18.84
C LEU A 408 -15.27 20.29 18.66
N PHE A 409 -13.96 20.19 18.93
CA PHE A 409 -13.06 21.34 18.83
C PHE A 409 -12.93 21.87 17.41
N SER A 410 -12.94 20.98 16.40
CA SER A 410 -12.99 21.40 15.00
C SER A 410 -14.27 22.20 14.68
N THR A 411 -15.40 21.80 15.26
CA THR A 411 -16.70 22.48 15.10
C THR A 411 -16.70 23.84 15.80
N LEU A 412 -16.05 23.95 16.96
CA LEU A 412 -15.91 25.22 17.69
C LEU A 412 -14.85 26.16 17.08
N ASN A 413 -13.93 25.64 16.25
CA ASN A 413 -12.84 26.43 15.67
C ASN A 413 -13.17 27.05 14.30
N CYS A 414 -14.43 27.01 13.86
CA CYS A 414 -14.87 27.71 12.66
C CYS A 414 -14.66 29.23 12.81
N ASN A 415 -13.74 29.81 12.05
CA ASN A 415 -13.47 31.25 12.02
C ASN A 415 -14.41 32.01 11.06
N ASP A 416 -15.57 31.44 10.74
CA ASP A 416 -16.54 32.04 9.82
C ASP A 416 -17.33 33.15 10.57
N PRO A 417 -17.46 34.37 10.02
CA PRO A 417 -18.33 35.41 10.60
C PRO A 417 -19.80 35.00 10.75
N ARG A 418 -20.24 33.90 10.13
CA ARG A 418 -21.59 33.33 10.26
C ARG A 418 -21.80 32.50 11.54
N VAL A 419 -20.76 32.26 12.34
CA VAL A 419 -20.86 31.45 13.55
C VAL A 419 -21.84 32.10 14.54
N PRO A 420 -22.85 31.36 15.07
CA PRO A 420 -23.79 31.91 16.03
C PRO A 420 -23.09 32.49 17.26
N ALA A 421 -23.53 33.67 17.71
CA ALA A 421 -22.99 34.33 18.91
C ALA A 421 -23.03 33.40 20.15
N GLN A 422 -24.03 32.52 20.23
CA GLN A 422 -24.17 31.50 21.27
C GLN A 422 -23.02 30.47 21.26
N LEU A 423 -22.57 30.02 20.08
CA LEU A 423 -21.47 29.08 19.95
C LEU A 423 -20.13 29.74 20.28
N GLY A 424 -19.97 31.02 19.92
CA GLY A 424 -18.83 31.85 20.34
C GLY A 424 -18.79 32.08 21.86
N ALA A 425 -19.95 32.35 22.48
CA ALA A 425 -20.07 32.48 23.93
C ALA A 425 -19.77 31.16 24.64
N PHE A 426 -20.22 30.04 24.08
CA PHE A 426 -19.92 28.69 24.59
C PHE A 426 -18.42 28.37 24.50
N LYS A 427 -17.77 28.64 23.37
CA LYS A 427 -16.31 28.48 23.16
C LYS A 427 -15.50 29.27 24.19
N ASN A 428 -15.89 30.51 24.46
CA ASN A 428 -15.19 31.41 25.37
C ASN A 428 -15.65 31.30 26.83
N GLY A 429 -16.62 30.43 27.12
CA GLY A 429 -17.18 30.24 28.45
C GLY A 429 -16.20 29.60 29.44
N HIS A 430 -16.45 29.83 30.73
CA HIS A 430 -15.70 29.19 31.81
C HIS A 430 -15.81 27.65 31.79
N PHE A 431 -16.97 27.12 31.39
CA PHE A 431 -17.21 25.68 31.31
C PHE A 431 -16.24 24.97 30.35
N ILE A 432 -16.13 25.44 29.10
CA ILE A 432 -15.19 24.87 28.11
C ILE A 432 -13.74 25.06 28.54
N SER A 433 -13.41 26.20 29.16
CA SER A 433 -12.05 26.45 29.68
C SER A 433 -11.66 25.44 30.78
N ASN A 434 -12.60 25.07 31.65
CA ASN A 434 -12.40 24.03 32.66
C ASN A 434 -12.23 22.64 32.03
N ILE A 435 -13.09 22.27 31.07
CA ILE A 435 -12.99 20.99 30.35
C ILE A 435 -11.64 20.88 29.62
N ILE A 436 -11.19 21.93 28.93
CA ILE A 436 -9.86 21.96 28.28
C ILE A 436 -8.76 21.71 29.30
N THR A 437 -8.81 22.39 30.45
CA THR A 437 -7.81 22.24 31.51
C THR A 437 -7.80 20.82 32.07
N ASP A 438 -8.97 20.21 32.28
CA ASP A 438 -9.08 18.85 32.78
C ASP A 438 -8.59 17.82 31.75
N VAL A 439 -8.90 18.01 30.46
CA VAL A 439 -8.35 17.18 29.38
C VAL A 439 -6.82 17.32 29.31
N LEU A 440 -6.26 18.52 29.46
CA LEU A 440 -4.81 18.74 29.49
C LEU A 440 -4.14 18.05 30.69
N ARG A 441 -4.75 18.12 31.88
CA ARG A 441 -4.28 17.38 33.07
C ARG A 441 -4.32 15.86 32.85
N ILE A 442 -5.40 15.36 32.24
CA ILE A 442 -5.53 13.94 31.91
C ILE A 442 -4.46 13.54 30.89
N LEU A 443 -4.22 14.36 29.85
CA LEU A 443 -3.16 14.10 28.87
C LEU A 443 -1.78 14.07 29.54
N LEU A 444 -1.47 14.99 30.45
CA LEU A 444 -0.22 15.00 31.20
C LEU A 444 -0.03 13.73 32.06
N ASN A 445 -1.10 13.26 32.69
CA ASN A 445 -1.06 12.05 33.52
C ASN A 445 -1.04 10.75 32.69
N ASN A 446 -1.60 10.78 31.47
CA ASN A 446 -1.79 9.61 30.60
C ASN A 446 -0.80 9.55 29.41
N THR A 447 0.20 10.43 29.29
CA THR A 447 1.28 10.37 28.28
C THR A 447 2.24 9.18 28.48
N PHE A 448 1.74 8.08 29.02
CA PHE A 448 2.42 6.80 29.00
C PHE A 448 2.24 6.13 27.64
N ILE A 449 3.39 5.83 27.02
CA ILE A 449 3.65 5.20 25.72
C ILE A 449 3.63 6.20 24.54
N CYS A 450 4.78 6.82 24.26
CA CYS A 450 5.06 7.34 22.92
C CYS A 450 6.57 7.59 22.70
N SER A 451 7.26 6.70 21.99
CA SER A 451 8.39 7.09 21.14
C SER A 451 7.87 7.08 19.70
N GLU A 452 8.04 8.18 18.95
CA GLU A 452 7.66 8.28 17.52
C GLU A 452 8.48 7.31 16.61
N GLU A 453 9.32 6.44 17.17
CA GLU A 453 10.21 5.55 16.41
C GLU A 453 9.75 4.08 16.32
N ALA A 454 8.62 3.72 16.94
CA ALA A 454 7.97 2.44 16.62
C ALA A 454 7.40 2.38 15.19
N LEU A 455 7.45 3.49 14.44
CA LEU A 455 7.09 3.58 13.02
C LEU A 455 8.13 2.98 12.06
N GLY A 456 9.25 2.45 12.57
CA GLY A 456 10.30 1.88 11.73
C GLY A 456 10.16 0.38 11.47
N ASN A 457 9.60 -0.42 12.39
CA ASN A 457 9.74 -1.89 12.35
C ASN A 457 8.66 -2.70 13.11
N LEU A 458 7.49 -2.14 13.42
CA LEU A 458 6.38 -2.92 13.96
C LEU A 458 5.11 -2.59 13.17
N ASP A 459 4.42 -3.64 12.72
CA ASP A 459 3.19 -3.57 11.92
C ASP A 459 2.23 -2.49 12.43
N GLU A 460 1.75 -1.64 11.51
CA GLU A 460 0.92 -0.45 11.75
C GLU A 460 -0.40 -0.71 12.53
N LYS A 461 -0.75 -1.96 12.84
CA LYS A 461 -2.06 -2.33 13.38
C LYS A 461 -2.32 -1.97 14.85
N ASP A 462 -1.30 -1.82 15.69
CA ASP A 462 -1.49 -1.54 17.14
C ASP A 462 -1.28 -0.06 17.55
N THR A 463 -1.01 0.85 16.59
CA THR A 463 -0.65 2.26 16.88
C THR A 463 -1.83 3.24 16.91
N SER A 464 -3.06 2.79 16.66
CA SER A 464 -4.23 3.66 16.47
C SER A 464 -4.57 4.54 17.69
N GLY A 465 -4.29 4.08 18.91
CA GLY A 465 -4.54 4.80 20.17
C GLY A 465 -3.63 6.01 20.40
N VAL A 466 -2.41 5.99 19.83
CA VAL A 466 -1.38 7.00 20.04
C VAL A 466 -1.63 8.23 19.16
N SER A 467 -2.11 8.00 17.93
CA SER A 467 -2.47 9.06 16.96
C SER A 467 -3.62 9.96 17.47
N GLY A 468 -4.62 9.38 18.15
CA GLY A 468 -5.77 10.12 18.69
C GLY A 468 -5.42 11.15 19.78
N ARG A 469 -4.46 10.84 20.67
CA ARG A 469 -4.03 11.78 21.73
C ARG A 469 -3.18 12.92 21.20
N VAL A 470 -2.35 12.65 20.19
CA VAL A 470 -1.52 13.67 19.52
C VAL A 470 -2.42 14.66 18.79
N SER A 471 -3.38 14.15 18.01
CA SER A 471 -4.36 14.98 17.29
C SER A 471 -5.30 15.76 18.21
N LEU A 472 -5.62 15.23 19.40
CA LEU A 472 -6.37 15.95 20.43
C LEU A 472 -5.60 17.16 20.96
N PHE A 473 -4.32 17.00 21.30
CA PHE A 473 -3.49 18.12 21.78
C PHE A 473 -3.34 19.22 20.72
N THR A 474 -3.15 18.85 19.45
CA THR A 474 -3.08 19.84 18.36
C THR A 474 -4.42 20.56 18.17
N SER A 475 -5.55 19.85 18.27
CA SER A 475 -6.88 20.46 18.16
C SER A 475 -7.16 21.45 19.31
N LEU A 476 -6.72 21.14 20.53
CA LEU A 476 -6.79 22.05 21.68
C LEU A 476 -5.96 23.31 21.47
N LEU A 477 -4.73 23.14 20.96
CA LEU A 477 -3.83 24.25 20.66
C LEU A 477 -4.40 25.19 19.59
N GLU A 478 -5.04 24.64 18.57
CA GLU A 478 -5.72 25.43 17.53
C GLU A 478 -6.95 26.19 18.06
N LEU A 479 -7.64 25.63 19.06
CA LEU A 479 -8.86 26.22 19.63
C LEU A 479 -8.57 27.36 20.62
N ARG A 480 -7.66 27.14 21.58
CA ARG A 480 -7.30 28.07 22.68
C ARG A 480 -5.79 28.03 22.96
N PRO A 481 -4.96 28.65 22.10
CA PRO A 481 -3.50 28.62 22.26
C PRO A 481 -3.05 29.32 23.55
N ASP A 482 -3.80 30.31 24.02
CA ASP A 482 -3.58 31.04 25.27
C ASP A 482 -3.63 30.13 26.50
N LEU A 483 -4.66 29.28 26.61
CA LEU A 483 -4.81 28.35 27.72
C LEU A 483 -3.76 27.23 27.69
N VAL A 484 -3.47 26.70 26.51
CA VAL A 484 -2.47 25.63 26.36
C VAL A 484 -1.07 26.14 26.69
N CYS A 485 -0.68 27.32 26.21
CA CYS A 485 0.61 27.92 26.56
C CYS A 485 0.71 28.24 28.06
N GLY A 486 -0.32 28.84 28.66
CA GLY A 486 -0.32 29.12 30.10
C GLY A 486 -0.29 27.86 30.97
N PHE A 487 -0.93 26.77 30.52
CA PHE A 487 -0.81 25.46 31.17
C PHE A 487 0.62 24.90 31.07
N MET A 488 1.24 24.98 29.88
CA MET A 488 2.62 24.51 29.68
C MET A 488 3.64 25.31 30.49
N ASP A 489 3.43 26.62 30.65
CA ASP A 489 4.23 27.47 31.55
C ASP A 489 4.16 26.94 32.99
N ALA A 490 2.96 26.73 33.52
CA ALA A 490 2.76 26.23 34.88
C ALA A 490 3.38 24.84 35.09
N VAL A 491 3.26 23.94 34.10
CA VAL A 491 3.84 22.59 34.15
C VAL A 491 5.36 22.63 34.16
N LEU A 492 5.97 23.40 33.27
CA LEU A 492 7.44 23.50 33.19
C LEU A 492 8.03 24.24 34.38
N GLU A 493 7.40 25.31 34.87
CA GLU A 493 7.84 25.98 36.10
C GLU A 493 7.76 25.05 37.32
N SER A 494 6.72 24.22 37.42
CA SER A 494 6.64 23.20 38.46
C SER A 494 7.73 22.15 38.30
N ALA A 495 7.98 21.69 37.07
CA ALA A 495 9.02 20.72 36.78
C ALA A 495 10.42 21.25 37.13
N VAL A 496 10.70 22.54 36.87
CA VAL A 496 11.96 23.19 37.21
C VAL A 496 12.12 23.33 38.73
N ARG A 497 11.06 23.71 39.46
CA ARG A 497 11.11 23.83 40.93
C ARG A 497 11.34 22.48 41.63
N ASP A 498 10.72 21.43 41.12
CA ASP A 498 10.66 20.10 41.77
C ASP A 498 11.55 19.05 41.07
N ALA A 499 12.51 19.49 40.24
CA ALA A 499 13.30 18.65 39.33
C ALA A 499 14.00 17.44 40.00
N SER A 500 14.41 17.58 41.27
CA SER A 500 15.08 16.52 42.02
C SER A 500 14.13 15.48 42.64
N THR A 501 12.82 15.76 42.67
CA THR A 501 11.79 14.91 43.30
C THR A 501 10.89 14.21 42.30
N LEU A 502 10.85 14.69 41.05
CA LEU A 502 10.02 14.14 39.98
C LEU A 502 10.64 12.89 39.36
N GLY A 503 9.81 11.89 39.06
CA GLY A 503 10.24 10.71 38.33
C GLY A 503 10.54 11.02 36.86
N LEU A 504 11.47 10.28 36.24
CA LEU A 504 11.83 10.42 34.81
C LEU A 504 10.62 10.38 33.86
N GLN A 505 9.57 9.66 34.23
CA GLN A 505 8.34 9.52 33.44
C GLN A 505 7.47 10.79 33.44
N GLN A 506 7.43 11.51 34.57
CA GLN A 506 6.71 12.78 34.67
C GLN A 506 7.44 13.87 33.89
N LEU A 507 8.78 13.84 33.94
CA LEU A 507 9.63 14.73 33.14
C LEU A 507 9.48 14.45 31.64
N ASP A 508 9.49 13.19 31.21
CA ASP A 508 9.28 12.82 29.81
C ASP A 508 7.91 13.30 29.29
N SER A 509 6.86 13.16 30.10
CA SER A 509 5.52 13.65 29.76
C SER A 509 5.50 15.16 29.49
N ALA A 510 6.12 15.96 30.36
CA ALA A 510 6.22 17.41 30.18
C ALA A 510 7.04 17.80 28.94
N VAL A 511 8.20 17.16 28.74
CA VAL A 511 9.08 17.42 27.60
C VAL A 511 8.45 16.96 26.27
N SER A 512 7.71 15.86 26.27
CA SER A 512 6.99 15.36 25.10
C SER A 512 5.89 16.33 24.66
N LEU A 513 5.12 16.90 25.61
CA LEU A 513 4.15 17.96 25.31
C LEU A 513 4.84 19.23 24.77
N LEU A 514 6.00 19.60 25.31
CA LEU A 514 6.81 20.70 24.79
C LEU A 514 7.29 20.44 23.35
N ALA A 515 7.72 19.22 23.03
CA ALA A 515 8.09 18.85 21.67
C ALA A 515 6.92 19.01 20.69
N ARG A 516 5.69 18.65 21.11
CA ARG A 516 4.47 18.84 20.32
C ARG A 516 4.16 20.32 20.09
N LEU A 517 4.32 21.16 21.12
CA LEU A 517 4.21 22.62 20.96
C LEU A 517 5.25 23.15 19.96
N GLY A 518 6.47 22.61 19.98
CA GLY A 518 7.52 22.92 19.00
C GLY A 518 7.11 22.57 17.56
N LYS A 519 6.57 21.38 17.33
CA LYS A 519 6.05 20.93 16.02
C LYS A 519 4.96 21.87 15.48
N ALA A 520 4.03 22.27 16.34
CA ALA A 520 2.98 23.21 15.99
C ALA A 520 3.55 24.59 15.65
N SER A 521 4.51 25.09 16.43
CA SER A 521 5.19 26.37 16.18
C SER A 521 5.94 26.40 14.84
N VAL A 522 6.62 25.31 14.50
CA VAL A 522 7.27 25.14 13.17
C VAL A 522 6.24 25.16 12.05
N SER A 523 5.08 24.52 12.26
CA SER A 523 3.99 24.45 11.29
C SER A 523 3.34 25.82 11.08
N GLU A 524 3.08 26.57 12.15
CA GLU A 524 2.59 27.95 12.12
C GLU A 524 3.55 28.82 11.31
N ARG A 525 4.86 28.78 11.60
CA ARG A 525 5.87 29.57 10.89
C ARG A 525 5.98 29.19 9.40
N LYS A 526 5.88 27.90 9.05
CA LYS A 526 5.83 27.47 7.64
C LYS A 526 4.59 28.01 6.91
N GLN A 527 3.43 28.05 7.58
CA GLN A 527 2.21 28.65 7.02
C GLN A 527 2.35 30.17 6.85
N PHE A 528 2.91 30.87 7.84
CA PHE A 528 3.20 32.31 7.73
C PHE A 528 4.19 32.61 6.60
N SER A 529 5.27 31.84 6.47
CA SER A 529 6.24 32.01 5.39
C SER A 529 5.61 31.83 4.00
N LYS A 530 4.61 30.96 3.84
CA LYS A 530 3.85 30.83 2.58
C LYS A 530 2.86 31.97 2.34
N ARG A 531 2.36 32.62 3.39
CA ARG A 531 1.41 33.75 3.30
C ARG A 531 2.09 35.10 3.12
N LEU A 532 3.35 35.26 3.57
CA LEU A 532 4.10 36.51 3.41
C LEU A 532 4.39 36.89 1.95
N ASP A 533 4.26 35.96 1.00
CA ASP A 533 4.28 36.27 -0.44
C ASP A 533 3.01 37.00 -0.91
N ASN A 534 1.95 37.07 -0.08
CA ASN A 534 0.68 37.73 -0.38
C ASN A 534 0.12 38.45 0.88
N SER A 535 0.42 39.74 1.00
CA SER A 535 -0.11 40.73 1.98
C SER A 535 0.52 40.79 3.37
N ALA A 536 0.99 42.00 3.71
CA ALA A 536 1.50 42.39 5.01
C ALA A 536 0.34 42.64 6.00
N SER A 537 0.00 41.64 6.82
CA SER A 537 -0.69 41.88 8.08
C SER A 537 0.10 41.23 9.22
N SER A 538 0.60 42.06 10.12
CA SER A 538 1.42 41.71 11.27
C SER A 538 0.57 41.05 12.36
N ARG A 539 0.48 39.73 12.37
CA ARG A 539 0.24 39.00 13.63
C ARG A 539 1.58 38.43 14.08
N ASP A 540 2.06 38.87 15.24
CA ASP A 540 3.23 38.28 15.88
C ASP A 540 2.99 36.78 16.10
N PRO A 541 3.97 35.89 15.84
CA PRO A 541 3.80 34.45 15.99
C PRO A 541 3.77 34.09 17.47
N PHE A 542 2.56 34.09 18.05
CA PHE A 542 2.31 33.88 19.48
C PHE A 542 2.87 32.54 19.99
N LEU A 543 2.72 31.44 19.24
CA LEU A 543 3.22 30.13 19.67
C LEU A 543 4.75 30.07 19.61
N GLN A 544 5.33 30.69 18.58
CA GLN A 544 6.79 30.77 18.43
C GLN A 544 7.45 31.43 19.64
N THR A 545 6.95 32.59 20.07
CA THR A 545 7.53 33.33 21.20
C THR A 545 7.44 32.53 22.50
N ASN A 546 6.29 31.90 22.75
CA ASN A 546 6.11 31.05 23.94
C ASN A 546 7.00 29.79 23.90
N PHE A 547 7.11 29.12 22.75
CA PHE A 547 7.99 27.95 22.60
C PHE A 547 9.46 28.30 22.82
N LEU A 548 9.96 29.41 22.25
CA LEU A 548 11.34 29.87 22.45
C LEU A 548 11.62 30.16 23.93
N ARG A 549 10.69 30.83 24.62
CA ARG A 549 10.80 31.10 26.07
C ARG A 549 10.86 29.82 26.89
N LEU A 550 9.98 28.85 26.59
CA LEU A 550 9.95 27.56 27.30
C LEU A 550 11.21 26.72 27.07
N VAL A 551 11.78 26.75 25.85
CA VAL A 551 13.07 26.10 25.56
C VAL A 551 14.22 26.79 26.31
N ALA A 552 14.20 28.12 26.43
CA ALA A 552 15.19 28.85 27.22
C ALA A 552 15.15 28.44 28.70
N LEU A 553 13.94 28.37 29.29
CA LEU A 553 13.73 27.89 30.67
C LEU A 553 14.26 26.46 30.86
N LEU A 554 13.99 25.55 29.92
CA LEU A 554 14.50 24.19 29.95
C LEU A 554 16.04 24.14 29.92
N LEU A 555 16.69 24.97 29.10
CA LEU A 555 18.15 25.05 28.96
C LEU A 555 18.83 25.79 30.13
N GLU A 556 18.08 26.47 30.99
CA GLU A 556 18.59 27.12 32.21
C GLU A 556 18.59 26.19 33.43
N SER A 557 17.83 25.09 33.37
CA SER A 557 17.78 24.07 34.43
C SER A 557 18.71 22.87 34.12
N PRO A 558 19.93 22.82 34.69
CA PRO A 558 20.84 21.68 34.46
C PRO A 558 20.28 20.38 35.05
N ASP A 559 19.50 20.43 36.14
CA ASP A 559 18.98 19.25 36.83
C ASP A 559 17.96 18.46 35.99
N LEU A 560 17.13 19.15 35.21
CA LEU A 560 16.18 18.52 34.26
C LEU A 560 16.90 17.85 33.10
N ILE A 561 18.00 18.46 32.65
CA ILE A 561 18.79 17.97 31.53
C ILE A 561 19.76 16.87 31.98
N ALA A 562 20.24 16.89 33.22
CA ALA A 562 21.17 15.90 33.77
C ALA A 562 20.48 14.74 34.48
N ALA A 563 19.14 14.65 34.45
CA ALA A 563 18.40 13.59 35.12
C ALA A 563 18.83 12.19 34.63
N GLU A 564 19.31 11.36 35.57
CA GLU A 564 19.76 9.99 35.32
C GLU A 564 18.89 8.98 36.07
N GLY A 565 18.74 7.82 35.46
CA GLY A 565 18.08 6.69 36.08
C GLY A 565 19.04 5.85 36.91
N SER A 566 18.78 5.70 38.21
CA SER A 566 19.61 4.94 39.15
C SER A 566 19.11 3.50 39.45
N GLY A 567 18.20 2.91 38.64
CA GLY A 567 17.58 1.60 38.95
C GLY A 567 17.23 0.69 37.75
N ARG A 568 16.93 -0.60 38.00
CA ARG A 568 16.42 -1.50 36.94
C ARG A 568 15.03 -1.04 36.48
N GLY A 569 14.91 -0.68 35.20
CA GLY A 569 13.72 -0.04 34.61
C GLY A 569 13.98 1.41 34.17
N SER A 570 14.99 2.08 34.74
CA SER A 570 15.28 3.49 34.46
C SER A 570 15.99 3.74 33.13
N ALA A 571 16.57 2.71 32.50
CA ALA A 571 17.21 2.82 31.19
C ALA A 571 16.21 3.13 30.07
N SER A 572 15.05 2.46 30.08
CA SER A 572 13.93 2.74 29.17
C SER A 572 13.43 4.17 29.32
N ASP A 573 13.28 4.62 30.56
CA ASP A 573 12.75 5.94 30.89
C ASP A 573 13.74 7.05 30.52
N GLU A 574 15.03 6.81 30.72
CA GLU A 574 16.09 7.70 30.26
C GLU A 574 16.10 7.82 28.73
N ILE A 575 16.06 6.70 27.99
CA ILE A 575 16.02 6.71 26.52
C ILE A 575 14.80 7.51 26.00
N ARG A 576 13.64 7.37 26.65
CA ARG A 576 12.42 8.12 26.29
C ARG A 576 12.59 9.62 26.51
N LEU A 577 13.00 10.01 27.72
CA LEU A 577 13.26 11.41 28.05
C LEU A 577 14.27 12.04 27.09
N ARG A 578 15.38 11.35 26.79
CA ARG A 578 16.39 11.83 25.82
C ARG A 578 15.81 11.98 24.42
N SER A 579 14.97 11.04 23.98
CA SER A 579 14.31 11.13 22.67
C SER A 579 13.36 12.33 22.58
N SER A 580 12.58 12.59 23.64
CA SER A 580 11.71 13.77 23.74
C SER A 580 12.52 15.07 23.71
N LEU A 581 13.65 15.15 24.44
CA LEU A 581 14.57 16.30 24.40
C LEU A 581 15.17 16.53 23.00
N PHE A 582 15.61 15.47 22.33
CA PHE A 582 16.11 15.59 20.96
C PHE A 582 15.02 16.11 20.00
N LEU A 583 13.75 15.72 20.16
CA LEU A 583 12.66 16.29 19.36
C LEU A 583 12.47 17.80 19.62
N VAL A 584 12.52 18.24 20.88
CA VAL A 584 12.48 19.68 21.22
C VAL A 584 13.61 20.43 20.50
N PHE A 585 14.84 19.93 20.57
CA PHE A 585 15.99 20.56 19.92
C PHE A 585 15.87 20.57 18.40
N ARG A 586 15.34 19.49 17.80
CA ARG A 586 15.09 19.42 16.36
C ARG A 586 14.13 20.52 15.93
N TYR A 587 13.00 20.64 16.61
CA TYR A 587 11.99 21.66 16.26
C TYR A 587 12.50 23.07 16.50
N PHE A 588 13.31 23.29 17.54
CA PHE A 588 14.00 24.57 17.75
C PHE A 588 14.93 24.93 16.59
N VAL A 589 15.74 23.99 16.10
CA VAL A 589 16.65 24.21 14.97
C VAL A 589 15.88 24.44 13.67
N GLU A 590 14.85 23.63 13.39
CA GLU A 590 13.99 23.81 12.21
C GLU A 590 13.29 25.17 12.22
N LEU A 591 12.83 25.63 13.38
CA LEU A 591 12.20 26.94 13.56
C LEU A 591 13.16 28.08 13.21
N ILE A 592 14.42 28.01 13.65
CA ILE A 592 15.46 29.01 13.36
C ILE A 592 15.82 29.00 11.87
N ALA A 593 15.80 27.83 11.22
CA ALA A 593 16.24 27.65 9.84
C ALA A 593 15.24 28.11 8.76
N ILE A 594 13.94 28.28 9.07
CA ILE A 594 12.92 28.72 8.10
C ILE A 594 13.19 30.17 7.67
N LYS A 595 13.56 30.34 6.39
CA LYS A 595 14.07 31.59 5.78
C LYS A 595 13.05 32.74 5.71
N GLY A 596 13.54 33.89 6.14
CA GLY A 596 13.18 35.25 5.75
C GLY A 596 14.31 36.16 6.21
N GLY A 597 15.38 36.29 5.41
CA GLY A 597 16.42 37.31 5.54
C GLY A 597 17.04 37.56 6.92
N VAL A 598 17.63 36.56 7.57
CA VAL A 598 18.68 36.83 8.57
C VAL A 598 20.00 36.37 7.97
N PRO A 599 20.86 37.29 7.48
CA PRO A 599 22.27 37.00 7.33
C PRO A 599 22.79 36.52 8.70
N ALA A 600 23.80 35.66 8.74
CA ALA A 600 24.39 35.10 9.95
C ALA A 600 24.82 36.13 11.03
N SER A 601 24.66 37.43 10.80
CA SER A 601 24.94 38.54 11.69
C SER A 601 23.82 38.93 12.68
N LEU A 602 22.64 38.28 12.67
CA LEU A 602 21.49 38.67 13.54
C LEU A 602 20.72 37.47 14.15
N LEU A 603 21.39 36.35 14.45
CA LEU A 603 20.93 35.49 15.55
C LEU A 603 21.05 36.32 16.84
N ASN A 604 19.94 36.58 17.54
CA ASN A 604 19.99 37.24 18.85
C ASN A 604 21.01 36.51 19.73
N GLN A 605 21.81 37.26 20.51
CA GLN A 605 22.85 36.70 21.39
C GLN A 605 22.33 35.54 22.27
N GLU A 606 21.06 35.59 22.66
CA GLU A 606 20.36 34.52 23.39
C GLU A 606 20.17 33.23 22.58
N THR A 607 19.77 33.32 21.31
CA THR A 607 19.60 32.14 20.43
C THR A 607 20.92 31.43 20.14
N THR A 608 21.98 32.21 19.95
CA THR A 608 23.36 31.73 19.83
C THR A 608 23.79 30.99 21.09
N ARG A 609 23.54 31.58 22.27
CA ARG A 609 23.82 30.94 23.56
C ARG A 609 23.05 29.64 23.77
N MET A 610 21.80 29.57 23.31
CA MET A 610 21.00 28.34 23.37
C MET A 610 21.56 27.25 22.43
N LEU A 611 21.99 27.59 21.21
CA LEU A 611 22.60 26.65 20.28
C LEU A 611 23.92 26.07 20.82
N ASP A 612 24.78 26.91 21.43
CA ASP A 612 26.00 26.45 22.10
C ASP A 612 25.68 25.46 23.23
N LYS A 613 24.72 25.79 24.10
CA LYS A 613 24.27 24.88 25.18
C LYS A 613 23.72 23.55 24.64
N ILE A 614 22.97 23.58 23.55
CA ILE A 614 22.45 22.36 22.89
C ILE A 614 23.62 21.52 22.36
N LEU A 615 24.60 22.14 21.69
CA LEU A 615 25.77 21.42 21.17
C LEU A 615 26.59 20.80 22.31
N ASP A 616 26.85 21.54 23.39
CA ASP A 616 27.56 21.05 24.57
C ASP A 616 26.83 19.85 25.19
N PHE A 617 25.50 19.93 25.28
CA PHE A 617 24.67 18.82 25.73
C PHE A 617 24.80 17.59 24.81
N LEU A 618 24.69 17.78 23.50
CA LEU A 618 24.80 16.69 22.52
C LEU A 618 26.17 16.00 22.56
N LEU A 619 27.24 16.72 22.89
CA LEU A 619 28.61 16.17 23.00
C LEU A 619 28.96 15.59 24.37
N SER A 620 28.11 15.82 25.37
CA SER A 620 28.31 15.37 26.75
C SER A 620 28.03 13.86 26.95
N ASN A 621 28.21 13.40 28.20
CA ASN A 621 27.83 12.05 28.65
C ASN A 621 26.33 11.78 28.57
N PHE A 622 25.50 12.81 28.36
CA PHE A 622 24.05 12.67 28.21
C PHE A 622 23.60 12.49 26.75
N GLY A 623 24.50 12.73 25.78
CA GLY A 623 24.26 12.61 24.35
C GLY A 623 25.22 11.62 23.68
N PHE A 624 26.23 12.14 22.99
CA PHE A 624 27.16 11.36 22.16
C PHE A 624 28.06 10.44 22.98
N LYS A 625 28.46 10.84 24.19
CA LYS A 625 29.28 10.01 25.09
C LYS A 625 28.43 9.16 26.05
N ASN A 626 27.12 9.04 25.80
CA ASN A 626 26.24 8.27 26.66
C ASN A 626 26.57 6.78 26.64
N ARG A 627 26.35 6.12 27.79
CA ARG A 627 26.51 4.67 27.98
C ARG A 627 25.60 3.83 27.07
N PHE A 628 24.47 4.37 26.62
CA PHE A 628 23.52 3.69 25.75
C PHE A 628 23.79 4.03 24.27
N PRO A 629 24.12 3.03 23.41
CA PRO A 629 24.41 3.25 22.00
C PRO A 629 23.30 3.95 21.21
N ASP A 630 22.03 3.67 21.55
CA ASP A 630 20.86 4.29 20.89
C ASP A 630 20.80 5.81 21.11
N ILE A 631 21.12 6.28 22.31
CA ILE A 631 21.15 7.71 22.65
C ILE A 631 22.32 8.38 21.96
N SER A 632 23.48 7.71 21.96
CA SER A 632 24.68 8.18 21.25
C SER A 632 24.42 8.33 19.74
N TYR A 633 23.78 7.36 19.11
CA TYR A 633 23.38 7.40 17.70
C TYR A 633 22.40 8.56 17.42
N LYS A 634 21.36 8.72 18.23
CA LYS A 634 20.39 9.82 18.10
C LYS A 634 21.05 11.20 18.25
N SER A 635 21.98 11.32 19.20
CA SER A 635 22.77 12.53 19.37
C SER A 635 23.63 12.82 18.14
N ALA A 636 24.34 11.83 17.60
CA ALA A 636 25.13 11.96 16.38
C ALA A 636 24.27 12.39 15.17
N LYS A 637 23.06 11.86 15.03
CA LYS A 637 22.10 12.26 13.99
C LYS A 637 21.63 13.71 14.16
N MET A 638 21.44 14.17 15.39
CA MET A 638 21.12 15.56 15.67
C MET A 638 22.29 16.48 15.32
N ILE A 639 23.52 16.10 15.71
CA ILE A 639 24.74 16.83 15.35
C ILE A 639 24.87 16.94 13.83
N LEU A 640 24.65 15.86 13.09
CA LEU A 640 24.63 15.88 11.62
C LEU A 640 23.57 16.85 11.07
N THR A 641 22.38 16.88 11.68
CA THR A 641 21.30 17.80 11.29
C THR A 641 21.69 19.26 11.53
N LEU A 642 22.28 19.56 12.68
CA LEU A 642 22.84 20.88 13.01
C LEU A 642 23.93 21.29 12.01
N SER A 643 24.88 20.39 11.72
CA SER A 643 25.98 20.63 10.78
C SER A 643 25.49 20.85 9.35
N LYS A 644 24.40 20.19 8.93
CA LYS A 644 23.78 20.38 7.61
C LYS A 644 23.05 21.72 7.48
N ILE A 645 22.23 22.06 8.49
CA ILE A 645 21.33 23.22 8.45
C ILE A 645 22.06 24.53 8.78
N LEU A 646 22.96 24.50 9.76
CA LEU A 646 23.67 25.66 10.31
C LEU A 646 25.18 25.56 10.04
N SER A 647 25.53 25.04 8.85
CA SER A 647 26.92 24.77 8.45
C SER A 647 27.83 26.00 8.53
N SER A 648 27.31 27.19 8.26
CA SER A 648 28.05 28.47 8.34
C SER A 648 28.35 28.93 9.76
N TYR A 649 27.52 28.55 10.73
CA TYR A 649 27.66 28.94 12.14
C TYR A 649 28.59 28.00 12.89
N PHE A 650 28.51 26.70 12.62
CA PHE A 650 29.31 25.68 13.32
C PHE A 650 30.72 25.45 12.75
N GLN A 651 31.17 26.25 11.76
CA GLN A 651 32.50 26.10 11.13
C GLN A 651 33.64 26.15 12.16
N ASP A 652 33.54 27.07 13.13
CA ASP A 652 34.56 27.26 14.19
C ASP A 652 34.54 26.14 15.25
N LYS A 653 33.48 25.32 15.29
CA LYS A 653 33.34 24.19 16.22
C LYS A 653 33.88 22.88 15.67
N PHE A 654 34.49 22.88 14.49
CA PHE A 654 35.13 21.72 13.87
C PHE A 654 36.10 20.99 14.81
N GLN A 655 36.97 21.73 15.52
CA GLN A 655 37.94 21.16 16.45
C GLN A 655 37.27 20.45 17.64
N VAL A 656 36.14 20.99 18.12
CA VAL A 656 35.40 20.40 19.24
C VAL A 656 34.82 19.03 18.85
N LEU A 657 34.31 18.91 17.62
CA LEU A 657 33.78 17.65 17.08
C LEU A 657 34.87 16.62 16.78
N LEU A 658 36.04 17.04 16.29
CA LEU A 658 37.20 16.17 16.14
C LEU A 658 37.67 15.60 17.50
N MET A 659 37.73 16.45 18.53
CA MET A 659 38.06 16.01 19.88
C MET A 659 37.01 15.07 20.46
N ALA A 660 35.72 15.30 20.16
CA ALA A 660 34.65 14.40 20.55
C ALA A 660 34.81 13.01 19.91
N LEU A 661 35.09 12.94 18.59
CA LEU A 661 35.37 11.69 17.88
C LEU A 661 36.56 10.94 18.50
N ARG A 662 37.68 11.65 18.76
CA ARG A 662 38.87 11.07 19.40
C ARG A 662 38.61 10.53 20.81
N SER A 663 37.64 11.09 21.52
CA SER A 663 37.29 10.69 22.89
C SER A 663 36.25 9.58 22.98
N HIS A 664 35.67 9.12 21.86
CA HIS A 664 34.65 8.08 21.87
C HIS A 664 35.27 6.70 22.14
N ALA A 665 34.72 5.93 23.08
CA ALA A 665 35.28 4.66 23.54
C ALA A 665 35.55 3.65 22.40
N ALA A 666 34.58 3.50 21.47
CA ALA A 666 34.74 2.61 20.32
C ALA A 666 35.84 3.06 19.35
N PHE A 667 36.03 4.38 19.17
CA PHE A 667 37.06 4.92 18.28
C PHE A 667 38.46 4.78 18.87
N VAL A 668 38.61 5.02 20.19
CA VAL A 668 39.86 4.78 20.92
C VAL A 668 40.28 3.30 20.82
N LYS A 669 39.31 2.38 20.96
CA LYS A 669 39.53 0.94 20.81
C LYS A 669 40.01 0.56 19.40
N ILE A 670 39.48 1.18 18.34
CA ILE A 670 39.97 0.98 16.97
C ILE A 670 41.44 1.41 16.85
N LEU A 671 41.77 2.61 17.35
CA LEU A 671 43.11 3.18 17.21
C LEU A 671 44.17 2.37 17.96
N SER A 672 43.85 1.75 19.10
CA SER A 672 44.80 0.88 19.81
C SER A 672 45.26 -0.33 18.97
N PHE A 673 44.40 -0.88 18.11
CA PHE A 673 44.77 -2.00 17.24
C PHE A 673 45.67 -1.61 16.06
N SER A 674 45.77 -0.31 15.73
CA SER A 674 46.65 0.15 14.64
C SER A 674 48.15 0.06 14.98
N GLY A 675 48.48 0.06 16.28
CA GLY A 675 49.85 0.03 16.81
C GLY A 675 50.43 -1.36 17.07
N ASP A 676 49.59 -2.40 17.21
CA ASP A 676 50.04 -3.75 17.59
C ASP A 676 50.38 -4.63 16.38
N SER A 677 51.49 -5.38 16.49
CA SER A 677 51.99 -6.30 15.45
C SER A 677 51.36 -7.71 15.50
N HIS A 678 50.74 -8.09 16.62
CA HIS A 678 50.03 -9.36 16.81
C HIS A 678 48.56 -9.11 17.16
N ILE A 679 47.67 -9.22 16.17
CA ILE A 679 46.25 -8.91 16.37
C ILE A 679 45.46 -10.19 16.66
N SER A 680 45.02 -10.36 17.92
CA SER A 680 44.04 -11.37 18.31
C SER A 680 42.63 -10.80 18.11
N PHE A 681 41.94 -11.25 17.05
CA PHE A 681 40.62 -10.73 16.71
C PHE A 681 39.50 -11.50 17.42
N PRO A 682 38.52 -10.81 18.02
CA PRO A 682 37.32 -11.45 18.56
C PRO A 682 36.41 -11.95 17.44
N SER A 683 35.75 -13.10 17.67
CA SER A 683 34.82 -13.74 16.73
C SER A 683 33.56 -12.92 16.42
N ASP A 684 33.19 -11.98 17.31
CA ASP A 684 31.94 -11.22 17.25
C ASP A 684 32.06 -9.84 16.58
N GLY A 685 33.21 -9.53 15.96
CA GLY A 685 33.50 -8.23 15.34
C GLY A 685 34.14 -7.21 16.29
N LEU A 686 34.66 -6.10 15.73
CA LEU A 686 35.44 -5.12 16.50
C LEU A 686 34.56 -4.20 17.38
N ILE A 687 33.36 -3.87 16.89
CA ILE A 687 32.42 -2.85 17.41
C ILE A 687 30.97 -3.31 17.18
N SER A 688 30.02 -2.87 18.00
CA SER A 688 28.59 -3.15 17.74
C SER A 688 28.08 -2.39 16.50
N PRO A 689 27.10 -2.93 15.75
CA PRO A 689 26.60 -2.29 14.52
C PRO A 689 26.00 -0.90 14.75
N ILE A 690 25.47 -0.63 15.95
CA ILE A 690 24.90 0.68 16.32
C ILE A 690 26.02 1.70 16.52
N GLU A 691 27.10 1.33 17.20
CA GLU A 691 28.27 2.20 17.38
C GLU A 691 28.97 2.50 16.04
N THR A 692 29.06 1.53 15.11
CA THR A 692 29.56 1.79 13.76
C THR A 692 28.69 2.82 13.02
N LYS A 693 27.36 2.73 13.13
CA LYS A 693 26.43 3.73 12.57
C LYS A 693 26.60 5.11 13.22
N THR A 694 26.78 5.17 14.54
CA THR A 694 27.05 6.41 15.29
C THR A 694 28.31 7.09 14.78
N LEU A 695 29.41 6.36 14.66
CA LEU A 695 30.69 6.89 14.17
C LEU A 695 30.58 7.35 12.71
N ASN A 696 29.95 6.56 11.83
CA ASN A 696 29.68 6.96 10.45
C ASN A 696 28.92 8.29 10.37
N THR A 697 27.88 8.45 11.19
CA THR A 697 27.03 9.65 11.22
C THR A 697 27.82 10.88 11.69
N LEU A 698 28.71 10.72 12.66
CA LEU A 698 29.59 11.81 13.10
C LEU A 698 30.65 12.15 12.04
N CYS A 699 31.22 11.15 11.38
CA CYS A 699 32.15 11.35 10.25
C CYS A 699 31.50 12.13 9.10
N GLU A 700 30.23 11.83 8.78
CA GLU A 700 29.45 12.60 7.82
C GLU A 700 29.27 14.07 8.27
N ALA A 701 28.97 14.29 9.56
CA ALA A 701 28.80 15.64 10.12
C ALA A 701 30.10 16.45 10.07
N ILE A 702 31.24 15.80 10.32
CA ILE A 702 32.57 16.39 10.18
C ILE A 702 32.84 16.77 8.71
N GLY A 703 32.44 15.92 7.75
CA GLY A 703 32.52 16.21 6.32
C GLY A 703 31.80 17.50 5.92
N PHE A 704 30.57 17.73 6.40
CA PHE A 704 29.81 18.96 6.13
C PHE A 704 30.48 20.22 6.69
N LEU A 705 31.00 20.16 7.92
CA LEU A 705 31.67 21.31 8.54
C LEU A 705 33.03 21.61 7.89
N LEU A 706 33.73 20.56 7.48
CA LEU A 706 34.99 20.67 6.75
C LEU A 706 34.75 21.35 5.39
N GLN A 707 33.72 20.96 4.64
CA GLN A 707 33.31 21.66 3.41
C GLN A 707 32.97 23.13 3.68
N ALA A 708 32.17 23.40 4.72
CA ALA A 708 31.77 24.75 5.08
C ALA A 708 32.98 25.63 5.42
N ARG A 709 33.97 25.09 6.14
CA ARG A 709 35.22 25.78 6.47
C ARG A 709 36.05 26.10 5.22
N PHE A 710 36.22 25.13 4.32
CA PHE A 710 36.89 25.35 3.02
C PHE A 710 36.21 26.42 2.16
N SER A 711 34.88 26.52 2.21
CA SER A 711 34.15 27.56 1.48
C SER A 711 34.31 28.97 2.08
N ALA A 712 34.67 29.08 3.36
CA ALA A 712 34.82 30.35 4.07
C ALA A 712 36.27 30.86 4.07
N THR A 713 37.26 29.96 4.10
CA THR A 713 38.69 30.32 4.06
C THR A 713 39.20 30.43 2.62
N LYS A 714 39.87 31.53 2.29
CA LYS A 714 40.50 31.74 0.96
C LYS A 714 42.01 31.44 0.94
N ASP A 715 42.61 31.19 2.10
CA ASP A 715 44.06 31.05 2.26
C ASP A 715 44.53 29.59 2.17
N SER A 716 45.41 29.29 1.21
CA SER A 716 45.95 27.95 0.94
C SER A 716 46.74 27.32 2.10
N ALA A 717 47.37 28.13 2.96
CA ALA A 717 48.09 27.66 4.14
C ALA A 717 47.18 27.18 5.29
N SER A 718 46.00 27.79 5.42
CA SER A 718 44.98 27.34 6.38
C SER A 718 44.33 26.03 5.93
N HIS A 719 44.17 25.85 4.61
CA HIS A 719 43.70 24.61 4.01
C HIS A 719 44.65 23.45 4.26
N SER A 720 45.96 23.63 4.04
CA SER A 720 46.94 22.56 4.24
C SER A 720 47.08 22.09 5.69
N SER A 721 46.94 23.00 6.67
CA SER A 721 46.94 22.64 8.10
C SER A 721 45.74 21.78 8.49
N VAL A 722 44.54 22.16 8.04
CA VAL A 722 43.30 21.41 8.33
C VAL A 722 43.29 20.05 7.65
N ILE A 723 43.80 19.98 6.41
CA ILE A 723 43.97 18.71 5.68
C ILE A 723 44.93 17.79 6.43
N LYS A 724 46.09 18.30 6.85
CA LYS A 724 47.09 17.50 7.55
C LYS A 724 46.58 16.92 8.87
N GLU A 725 45.90 17.74 9.68
CA GLU A 725 45.30 17.27 10.95
C GLU A 725 44.25 16.17 10.75
N PHE A 726 43.54 16.21 9.62
CA PHE A 726 42.52 15.22 9.28
C PHE A 726 43.13 13.95 8.67
N GLU A 727 44.12 14.09 7.78
CA GLU A 727 44.89 12.97 7.23
C GLU A 727 45.62 12.18 8.34
N GLU A 728 46.19 12.87 9.34
CA GLU A 728 46.80 12.25 10.52
C GLU A 728 45.81 11.38 11.32
N LEU A 729 44.51 11.69 11.27
CA LEU A 729 43.47 10.91 11.93
C LEU A 729 43.01 9.71 11.10
N LEU A 730 42.95 9.84 9.77
CA LEU A 730 42.42 8.80 8.88
C LEU A 730 43.47 7.79 8.39
N HIS A 731 44.74 8.19 8.28
CA HIS A 731 45.82 7.32 7.81
C HIS A 731 46.01 6.05 8.66
N PRO A 732 45.87 6.06 10.01
CA PRO A 732 45.92 4.85 10.83
C PRO A 732 44.78 3.87 10.52
N LEU A 733 43.59 4.38 10.20
CA LEU A 733 42.40 3.55 9.89
C LEU A 733 42.57 2.84 8.55
N LEU A 734 43.03 3.56 7.52
CA LEU A 734 43.31 2.99 6.21
C LEU A 734 44.45 1.97 6.26
N GLY A 735 45.53 2.29 6.99
CA GLY A 735 46.65 1.38 7.20
C GLY A 735 46.25 0.09 7.92
N LEU A 736 45.36 0.17 8.92
CA LEU A 736 44.82 -1.02 9.58
C LEU A 736 43.93 -1.83 8.63
N ALA A 737 43.05 -1.19 7.85
CA ALA A 737 42.21 -1.87 6.87
C ALA A 737 43.04 -2.63 5.82
N GLN A 738 44.11 -2.03 5.29
CA GLN A 738 45.01 -2.65 4.33
C GLN A 738 45.79 -3.83 4.91
N ARG A 739 46.26 -3.73 6.17
CA ARG A 739 46.94 -4.85 6.85
C ARG A 739 46.03 -6.05 6.99
N LEU A 740 44.77 -5.84 7.39
CA LEU A 740 43.77 -6.90 7.52
C LEU A 740 43.48 -7.63 6.20
N ILE A 741 43.51 -6.91 5.08
CA ILE A 741 43.36 -7.48 3.74
C ILE A 741 44.59 -8.32 3.36
N SER A 742 45.80 -7.87 3.68
CA SER A 742 47.05 -8.54 3.28
C SER A 742 47.35 -9.85 4.01
N THR A 743 46.78 -10.07 5.20
CA THR A 743 47.06 -11.25 6.06
C THR A 743 46.20 -12.49 5.76
N SER A 744 45.27 -12.44 4.81
CA SER A 744 44.20 -13.44 4.62
C SER A 744 44.53 -14.61 3.67
N THR A 745 45.79 -15.06 3.58
CA THR A 745 46.24 -15.99 2.51
C THR A 745 46.39 -17.46 2.90
N ASN A 746 46.05 -17.88 4.13
CA ASN A 746 46.18 -19.28 4.57
C ASN A 746 44.83 -20.00 4.68
N SER A 747 44.59 -20.97 3.79
CA SER A 747 43.31 -21.70 3.58
C SER A 747 42.79 -22.55 4.75
N THR A 748 43.44 -22.53 5.92
CA THR A 748 43.08 -23.37 7.08
C THR A 748 42.23 -22.65 8.14
N GLN A 749 41.92 -21.35 8.00
CA GLN A 749 41.17 -20.54 9.00
C GLN A 749 40.02 -19.68 8.42
N ALA A 750 39.16 -20.26 7.58
CA ALA A 750 38.07 -19.57 6.87
C ALA A 750 37.15 -18.61 7.71
N PRO A 751 36.67 -18.93 8.93
CA PRO A 751 35.78 -18.03 9.67
C PRO A 751 36.47 -16.79 10.26
N LEU A 752 37.75 -16.92 10.62
CA LEU A 752 38.56 -15.79 11.11
C LEU A 752 38.86 -14.79 9.99
N ASP A 753 39.05 -15.26 8.76
CA ASP A 753 39.31 -14.39 7.61
C ASP A 753 38.08 -13.61 7.14
N SER A 754 36.86 -14.12 7.36
CA SER A 754 35.62 -13.39 7.07
C SER A 754 35.36 -12.23 8.04
N SER A 755 35.59 -12.47 9.35
CA SER A 755 35.48 -11.42 10.37
C SER A 755 36.47 -10.25 10.14
N ARG A 756 37.70 -10.56 9.69
CA ARG A 756 38.71 -9.57 9.33
C ARG A 756 38.29 -8.72 8.14
N ARG A 757 37.76 -9.35 7.07
CA ARG A 757 37.24 -8.66 5.89
C ARG A 757 36.07 -7.74 6.23
N ARG A 758 35.15 -8.19 7.09
CA ARG A 758 34.05 -7.36 7.61
C ARG A 758 34.56 -6.14 8.39
N CYS A 759 35.56 -6.31 9.25
CA CYS A 759 36.16 -5.19 9.98
C CYS A 759 36.83 -4.19 9.04
N SER A 760 37.57 -4.65 8.01
CA SER A 760 38.13 -3.76 6.98
C SER A 760 37.06 -2.97 6.24
N LEU A 761 35.92 -3.60 5.93
CA LEU A 761 34.79 -2.98 5.27
C LEU A 761 34.17 -1.85 6.12
N GLU A 762 33.97 -2.10 7.42
CA GLU A 762 33.43 -1.10 8.35
C GLU A 762 34.38 0.09 8.53
N LEU A 763 35.69 -0.14 8.56
CA LEU A 763 36.71 0.91 8.64
C LEU A 763 36.73 1.78 7.38
N ILE A 764 36.73 1.16 6.20
CA ILE A 764 36.68 1.91 4.94
C ILE A 764 35.32 2.62 4.78
N GLY A 765 34.24 2.02 5.27
CA GLY A 765 32.91 2.64 5.34
C GLY A 765 32.88 3.91 6.19
N MET A 766 33.56 3.94 7.34
CA MET A 766 33.74 5.14 8.16
C MET A 766 34.50 6.23 7.41
N LEU A 767 35.60 5.89 6.74
CA LEU A 767 36.39 6.83 5.93
C LEU A 767 35.52 7.45 4.82
N CYS A 768 34.80 6.60 4.07
CA CYS A 768 33.98 7.04 2.95
C CYS A 768 32.72 7.81 3.38
N SER A 769 32.27 7.70 4.64
CA SER A 769 31.14 8.49 5.16
C SER A 769 31.45 9.99 5.23
N VAL A 770 32.72 10.37 5.36
CA VAL A 770 33.16 11.78 5.33
C VAL A 770 32.96 12.39 3.94
N ALA A 771 33.16 11.59 2.89
CA ALA A 771 33.00 12.02 1.50
C ALA A 771 31.55 12.42 1.16
N GLU A 772 30.57 11.92 1.91
CA GLU A 772 29.15 12.24 1.73
C GLU A 772 28.80 13.68 2.16
N GLY A 773 29.58 14.27 3.05
CA GLY A 773 29.40 15.64 3.52
C GLY A 773 29.96 16.75 2.62
N GLY A 774 30.61 16.41 1.49
CA GLY A 774 31.35 17.36 0.64
C GLY A 774 30.89 17.38 -0.82
N VAL A 775 29.98 18.28 -1.19
CA VAL A 775 29.45 18.40 -2.59
C VAL A 775 30.14 19.53 -3.39
N GLY A 776 31.41 19.84 -3.11
CA GLY A 776 32.14 20.95 -3.76
C GLY A 776 33.34 20.48 -4.58
N THR A 777 33.48 20.94 -5.82
CA THR A 777 34.55 20.54 -6.77
C THR A 777 35.97 20.93 -6.34
N GLU A 778 36.13 21.97 -5.51
CA GLU A 778 37.45 22.42 -5.02
C GLU A 778 38.01 21.57 -3.86
N TYR A 779 37.13 20.93 -3.09
CA TYR A 779 37.45 20.04 -1.98
C TYR A 779 38.08 18.70 -2.45
N ILE A 780 37.76 18.30 -3.68
CA ILE A 780 38.04 16.99 -4.28
C ILE A 780 39.54 16.80 -4.61
N GLY A 781 40.23 17.87 -5.03
CA GLY A 781 41.63 17.76 -5.47
C GLY A 781 42.62 17.50 -4.34
N ASN A 782 42.31 17.95 -3.12
CA ASN A 782 43.27 17.99 -2.01
C ASN A 782 43.38 16.67 -1.23
N LEU A 783 42.33 15.83 -1.23
CA LEU A 783 42.30 14.52 -0.56
C LEU A 783 42.24 13.34 -1.56
N ALA A 784 42.45 13.61 -2.86
CA ALA A 784 42.32 12.62 -3.92
C ALA A 784 43.15 11.35 -3.68
N THR A 785 44.35 11.47 -3.12
CA THR A 785 45.24 10.35 -2.78
C THR A 785 44.61 9.40 -1.75
N LEU A 786 43.98 9.93 -0.70
CA LEU A 786 43.30 9.14 0.34
C LEU A 786 42.08 8.40 -0.22
N TRP A 787 41.34 9.05 -1.11
CA TRP A 787 40.15 8.46 -1.73
C TRP A 787 40.51 7.39 -2.77
N CYS A 788 41.54 7.61 -3.59
CA CYS A 788 42.05 6.59 -4.52
C CYS A 788 42.53 5.35 -3.77
N THR A 789 43.33 5.54 -2.71
CA THR A 789 43.82 4.43 -1.88
C THR A 789 42.69 3.69 -1.13
N SER A 790 41.59 4.38 -0.81
CA SER A 790 40.37 3.75 -0.27
C SER A 790 39.62 2.92 -1.33
N ALA A 791 39.53 3.43 -2.57
CA ALA A 791 38.95 2.69 -3.69
C ALA A 791 39.77 1.43 -4.04
N ASP A 792 41.10 1.54 -4.03
CA ASP A 792 42.02 0.41 -4.23
C ASP A 792 41.88 -0.65 -3.13
N ALA A 793 41.69 -0.22 -1.87
CA ALA A 793 41.46 -1.14 -0.76
C ALA A 793 40.13 -1.89 -0.89
N LEU A 794 39.06 -1.23 -1.36
CA LEU A 794 37.77 -1.88 -1.66
C LEU A 794 37.88 -2.86 -2.84
N LEU A 795 38.66 -2.52 -3.87
CA LEU A 795 38.93 -3.43 -4.99
C LEU A 795 39.73 -4.66 -4.53
N ALA A 796 40.72 -4.47 -3.66
CA ALA A 796 41.47 -5.57 -3.05
C ALA A 796 40.57 -6.48 -2.21
N LEU A 797 39.64 -5.90 -1.44
CA LEU A 797 38.61 -6.65 -0.70
C LEU A 797 37.73 -7.48 -1.65
N ALA A 798 37.23 -6.88 -2.72
CA ALA A 798 36.40 -7.56 -3.72
C ALA A 798 37.12 -8.76 -4.36
N ARG A 799 38.43 -8.64 -4.63
CA ARG A 799 39.25 -9.73 -5.19
C ARG A 799 39.57 -10.84 -4.20
N SER A 800 39.61 -10.52 -2.90
CA SER A 800 39.87 -11.48 -1.82
C SER A 800 38.62 -12.18 -1.28
N ALA A 801 37.43 -11.82 -1.77
CA ALA A 801 36.16 -12.32 -1.26
C ALA A 801 35.89 -13.77 -1.67
N ASP A 802 35.37 -14.56 -0.74
CA ASP A 802 34.92 -15.92 -1.00
C ASP A 802 33.51 -15.93 -1.61
N ILE A 803 33.16 -17.01 -2.31
CA ILE A 803 31.82 -17.19 -2.89
C ILE A 803 30.73 -17.08 -1.82
N CYS A 804 30.96 -17.60 -0.60
CA CYS A 804 30.01 -17.51 0.50
C CYS A 804 29.72 -16.06 0.94
N GLU A 805 30.70 -15.16 0.85
CA GLU A 805 30.52 -13.74 1.17
C GLU A 805 29.82 -13.00 0.04
N LEU A 806 30.14 -13.34 -1.21
CA LEU A 806 29.48 -12.80 -2.39
C LEU A 806 28.02 -13.25 -2.51
N VAL A 807 27.64 -14.39 -1.93
CA VAL A 807 26.25 -14.82 -1.84
C VAL A 807 25.44 -13.91 -0.89
N ASN A 808 26.07 -13.41 0.19
CA ASN A 808 25.42 -12.55 1.17
C ASN A 808 25.09 -11.16 0.57
N PRO A 809 23.81 -10.76 0.49
CA PRO A 809 23.42 -9.44 -0.02
C PRO A 809 23.95 -8.29 0.84
N ASP A 810 23.94 -8.44 2.17
CA ASP A 810 24.37 -7.38 3.09
C ASP A 810 25.84 -7.03 2.90
N TRP A 811 26.67 -8.02 2.58
CA TRP A 811 28.10 -7.83 2.35
C TRP A 811 28.35 -7.05 1.05
N ARG A 812 27.67 -7.42 -0.04
CA ARG A 812 27.80 -6.74 -1.34
C ARG A 812 27.29 -5.30 -1.30
N ALA A 813 26.12 -5.08 -0.68
CA ALA A 813 25.60 -3.74 -0.44
C ALA A 813 26.57 -2.89 0.41
N SER A 814 27.18 -3.49 1.44
CA SER A 814 28.17 -2.81 2.30
C SER A 814 29.50 -2.51 1.59
N LEU A 815 29.86 -3.28 0.56
CA LEU A 815 31.03 -3.03 -0.31
C LEU A 815 30.77 -1.93 -1.34
N LEU A 816 29.58 -1.93 -1.95
CA LEU A 816 29.23 -0.99 -3.01
C LEU A 816 28.76 0.37 -2.47
N ALA A 817 28.17 0.45 -1.27
CA ALA A 817 27.74 1.71 -0.68
C ALA A 817 28.90 2.74 -0.53
N PRO A 818 30.10 2.38 -0.02
CA PRO A 818 31.28 3.24 -0.05
C PRO A 818 31.68 3.68 -1.47
N MET A 819 31.58 2.80 -2.47
CA MET A 819 31.87 3.16 -3.87
C MET A 819 30.90 4.22 -4.39
N HIS A 820 29.60 4.09 -4.11
CA HIS A 820 28.63 5.14 -4.47
C HIS A 820 29.00 6.50 -3.84
N ARG A 821 29.52 6.53 -2.61
CA ARG A 821 29.98 7.77 -1.96
C ARG A 821 31.24 8.32 -2.64
N LEU A 822 32.21 7.46 -2.95
CA LEU A 822 33.46 7.88 -3.61
C LEU A 822 33.23 8.40 -5.04
N VAL A 823 32.24 7.88 -5.78
CA VAL A 823 31.88 8.40 -7.12
C VAL A 823 31.52 9.90 -7.06
N ARG A 824 30.87 10.36 -5.99
CA ARG A 824 30.54 11.78 -5.79
C ARG A 824 31.76 12.61 -5.45
N ALA A 825 32.72 12.03 -4.73
CA ALA A 825 33.88 12.74 -4.22
C ALA A 825 35.08 12.76 -5.16
N VAL A 826 35.46 11.67 -5.84
CA VAL A 826 36.70 11.60 -6.67
C VAL A 826 36.43 11.06 -8.07
N GLY A 827 35.16 11.10 -8.50
CA GLY A 827 34.65 10.80 -9.84
C GLY A 827 35.62 10.10 -10.81
N PRO A 828 36.61 10.81 -11.39
CA PRO A 828 37.60 10.28 -12.32
C PRO A 828 38.37 9.02 -11.89
N ALA A 829 38.82 8.92 -10.64
CA ALA A 829 39.67 7.79 -10.22
C ALA A 829 38.86 6.51 -9.94
N VAL A 830 37.64 6.66 -9.41
CA VAL A 830 36.73 5.53 -9.15
C VAL A 830 36.24 4.90 -10.45
N CYS A 831 36.16 5.72 -11.51
CA CYS A 831 35.80 5.29 -12.85
C CYS A 831 36.81 4.26 -13.41
N GLU A 832 38.10 4.34 -13.08
CA GLU A 832 39.12 3.35 -13.49
C GLU A 832 38.96 2.00 -12.75
N CYS A 833 38.43 2.01 -11.53
CA CYS A 833 38.18 0.80 -10.73
C CYS A 833 36.91 0.03 -11.14
N LEU A 834 36.03 0.62 -11.96
CA LEU A 834 34.69 0.07 -12.26
C LEU A 834 34.75 -1.27 -13.00
N VAL A 835 35.61 -1.39 -14.02
CA VAL A 835 35.77 -2.64 -14.79
C VAL A 835 36.40 -3.74 -13.92
N PRO A 836 37.55 -3.51 -13.24
CA PRO A 836 38.11 -4.50 -12.32
C PRO A 836 37.17 -4.94 -11.20
N LEU A 837 36.33 -4.03 -10.68
CA LEU A 837 35.35 -4.33 -9.64
C LEU A 837 34.23 -5.22 -10.18
N SER A 838 33.72 -4.92 -11.38
CA SER A 838 32.70 -5.75 -12.02
C SER A 838 33.20 -7.17 -12.31
N GLU A 839 34.47 -7.31 -12.72
CA GLU A 839 35.11 -8.61 -12.94
C GLU A 839 35.24 -9.38 -11.62
N ALA A 840 35.70 -8.73 -10.54
CA ALA A 840 35.83 -9.36 -9.23
C ALA A 840 34.49 -9.87 -8.68
N LEU A 841 33.40 -9.13 -8.89
CA LEU A 841 32.06 -9.49 -8.41
C LEU A 841 31.36 -10.55 -9.26
N LEU A 842 31.54 -10.55 -10.59
CA LEU A 842 30.79 -11.43 -11.50
C LEU A 842 31.54 -12.73 -11.86
N THR A 843 32.87 -12.73 -11.89
CA THR A 843 33.68 -13.92 -12.29
C THR A 843 33.39 -15.18 -11.45
N PRO A 844 33.26 -15.10 -10.11
CA PRO A 844 32.95 -16.27 -9.28
C PRO A 844 31.60 -16.93 -9.60
N PHE A 845 30.63 -16.14 -10.07
CA PHE A 845 29.33 -16.63 -10.50
C PHE A 845 29.35 -17.25 -11.89
N ILE A 846 30.21 -16.75 -12.79
CA ILE A 846 30.39 -17.32 -14.14
C ILE A 846 31.03 -18.71 -14.05
N ILE A 847 32.03 -18.90 -13.18
CA ILE A 847 32.73 -20.18 -12.99
C ILE A 847 31.78 -21.25 -12.41
N ASN A 848 30.87 -20.86 -11.50
CA ASN A 848 29.91 -21.77 -10.85
C ASN A 848 28.50 -21.74 -11.48
N GLY A 849 28.41 -21.37 -12.77
CA GLY A 849 27.17 -21.04 -13.45
C GLY A 849 26.10 -22.15 -13.49
N SER A 850 26.48 -23.41 -13.28
CA SER A 850 25.57 -24.57 -13.34
C SER A 850 25.01 -25.02 -11.99
N SER A 851 25.26 -24.29 -10.90
CA SER A 851 24.64 -24.60 -9.60
C SER A 851 23.12 -24.35 -9.62
N LYS A 852 22.35 -25.30 -9.09
CA LYS A 852 20.90 -25.20 -8.84
C LYS A 852 20.55 -24.55 -7.48
N ASP A 853 21.54 -24.20 -6.66
CA ASP A 853 21.29 -23.66 -5.32
C ASP A 853 20.53 -22.30 -5.39
N PRO A 854 19.32 -22.20 -4.82
CA PRO A 854 18.51 -20.98 -4.84
C PRO A 854 19.26 -19.75 -4.33
N GLN A 855 20.09 -19.90 -3.29
CA GLN A 855 20.86 -18.78 -2.73
C GLN A 855 21.89 -18.25 -3.72
N MET A 856 22.57 -19.14 -4.44
CA MET A 856 23.51 -18.76 -5.49
C MET A 856 22.81 -18.08 -6.67
N VAL A 857 21.64 -18.57 -7.07
CA VAL A 857 20.85 -18.01 -8.18
C VAL A 857 20.37 -16.59 -7.84
N LEU A 858 19.84 -16.39 -6.64
CA LEU A 858 19.45 -15.05 -6.16
C LEU A 858 20.66 -14.12 -6.04
N ALA A 859 21.80 -14.63 -5.58
CA ALA A 859 23.03 -13.85 -5.49
C ALA A 859 23.52 -13.34 -6.85
N ARG A 860 23.47 -14.16 -7.91
CA ARG A 860 23.80 -13.74 -9.29
C ARG A 860 23.00 -12.50 -9.70
N SER A 861 21.69 -12.54 -9.46
CA SER A 861 20.79 -11.46 -9.85
C SER A 861 21.00 -10.17 -9.06
N GLY A 862 21.17 -10.29 -7.73
CA GLY A 862 21.46 -9.13 -6.87
C GLY A 862 22.78 -8.44 -7.23
N ALA A 863 23.81 -9.19 -7.65
CA ALA A 863 25.11 -8.62 -8.00
C ALA A 863 25.00 -7.77 -9.28
N CYS A 864 24.23 -8.24 -10.26
CA CYS A 864 23.94 -7.46 -11.48
C CYS A 864 23.11 -6.20 -11.18
N GLU A 865 22.15 -6.27 -10.25
CA GLU A 865 21.30 -5.12 -9.89
C GLU A 865 22.09 -4.02 -9.16
N GLU A 866 22.88 -4.39 -8.17
CA GLU A 866 23.70 -3.43 -7.41
C GLU A 866 24.78 -2.80 -8.29
N LEU A 867 25.41 -3.58 -9.18
CA LEU A 867 26.35 -3.05 -10.19
C LEU A 867 25.66 -2.10 -11.17
N ALA A 868 24.46 -2.43 -11.64
CA ALA A 868 23.69 -1.54 -12.52
C ALA A 868 23.38 -0.20 -11.84
N SER A 869 23.03 -0.21 -10.54
CA SER A 869 22.84 1.00 -9.75
C SER A 869 24.10 1.88 -9.71
N LEU A 870 25.26 1.27 -9.45
CA LEU A 870 26.56 1.99 -9.42
C LEU A 870 26.92 2.61 -10.77
N VAL A 871 26.77 1.85 -11.86
CA VAL A 871 27.04 2.31 -13.23
C VAL A 871 26.10 3.47 -13.60
N CYS A 872 24.81 3.36 -13.27
CA CYS A 872 23.85 4.44 -13.51
C CYS A 872 24.23 5.71 -12.73
N HIS A 873 24.70 5.58 -11.48
CA HIS A 873 25.16 6.70 -10.67
C HIS A 873 26.39 7.39 -11.29
N VAL A 874 27.34 6.61 -11.82
CA VAL A 874 28.53 7.13 -12.54
C VAL A 874 28.12 7.86 -13.82
N VAL A 875 27.25 7.27 -14.64
CA VAL A 875 26.76 7.88 -15.88
C VAL A 875 26.04 9.20 -15.61
N THR A 876 25.20 9.24 -14.57
CA THR A 876 24.43 10.45 -14.20
C THR A 876 25.32 11.61 -13.79
N LEU A 877 26.40 11.35 -13.03
CA LEU A 877 27.26 12.40 -12.50
C LEU A 877 28.41 12.78 -13.45
N HIS A 878 29.00 11.81 -14.14
CA HIS A 878 30.25 12.00 -14.88
C HIS A 878 30.16 11.66 -16.38
N GLY A 879 29.00 11.26 -16.90
CA GLY A 879 28.84 10.85 -18.30
C GLY A 879 29.18 11.92 -19.36
N SER A 880 29.15 13.20 -19.01
CA SER A 880 29.54 14.30 -19.91
C SER A 880 31.05 14.60 -19.90
N THR A 881 31.79 14.10 -18.90
CA THR A 881 33.22 14.38 -18.70
C THR A 881 34.10 13.44 -19.55
N GLU A 882 35.26 13.91 -20.01
CA GLU A 882 36.21 13.09 -20.78
C GLU A 882 36.69 11.85 -19.99
N GLN A 883 36.83 11.98 -18.66
CA GLN A 883 37.25 10.88 -17.78
C GLN A 883 36.12 9.86 -17.54
N GLY A 884 34.87 10.30 -17.46
CA GLY A 884 33.71 9.40 -17.46
C GLY A 884 33.60 8.62 -18.77
N LYS A 885 33.86 9.27 -19.92
CA LYS A 885 33.92 8.61 -21.23
C LYS A 885 35.02 7.56 -21.29
N THR A 886 36.21 7.82 -20.73
CA THR A 886 37.32 6.83 -20.74
C THR A 886 36.98 5.57 -19.95
N ALA A 887 36.28 5.68 -18.82
CA ALA A 887 35.87 4.49 -18.06
C ALA A 887 34.72 3.73 -18.73
N LEU A 888 33.79 4.44 -19.39
CA LEU A 888 32.74 3.82 -20.18
C LEU A 888 33.26 3.08 -21.43
N ARG A 889 34.54 3.23 -21.81
CA ARG A 889 35.17 2.37 -22.84
C ARG A 889 35.25 0.90 -22.43
N GLY A 890 35.15 0.59 -21.13
CA GLY A 890 35.07 -0.76 -20.61
C GLY A 890 33.66 -1.38 -20.63
N LEU A 891 32.64 -0.64 -21.10
CA LEU A 891 31.26 -1.10 -21.16
C LEU A 891 31.07 -2.42 -21.93
N PRO A 892 31.78 -2.71 -23.05
CA PRO A 892 31.67 -4.00 -23.73
C PRO A 892 32.02 -5.19 -22.83
N ARG A 893 33.02 -5.05 -21.96
CA ARG A 893 33.42 -6.08 -20.97
C ARG A 893 32.36 -6.30 -19.91
N LEU A 894 31.79 -5.21 -19.38
CA LEU A 894 30.72 -5.27 -18.40
C LEU A 894 29.47 -5.94 -19.01
N PHE A 895 29.09 -5.53 -20.23
CA PHE A 895 27.97 -6.10 -20.97
C PHE A 895 28.18 -7.60 -21.21
N LEU A 896 29.34 -8.01 -21.71
CA LEU A 896 29.68 -9.42 -21.89
C LEU A 896 29.59 -10.22 -20.58
N SER A 897 30.09 -9.66 -19.46
CA SER A 897 30.06 -10.32 -18.16
C SER A 897 28.64 -10.51 -17.63
N MET A 898 27.78 -9.49 -17.75
CA MET A 898 26.36 -9.59 -17.39
C MET A 898 25.60 -10.56 -18.30
N VAL A 899 25.89 -10.57 -19.60
CA VAL A 899 25.29 -11.53 -20.56
C VAL A 899 25.72 -12.97 -20.24
N ARG A 900 26.96 -13.21 -19.81
CA ARG A 900 27.42 -14.55 -19.34
C ARG A 900 26.68 -15.01 -18.09
N VAL A 901 26.50 -14.14 -17.11
CA VAL A 901 25.72 -14.45 -15.90
C VAL A 901 24.25 -14.68 -16.26
N TRP A 902 23.69 -13.89 -17.17
CA TRP A 902 22.36 -14.11 -17.68
C TRP A 902 22.22 -15.47 -18.36
N ALA A 903 23.13 -15.81 -19.28
CA ALA A 903 23.19 -17.09 -19.99
C ALA A 903 23.30 -18.30 -19.03
N SER A 904 24.00 -18.15 -17.90
CA SER A 904 24.10 -19.20 -16.87
C SER A 904 22.77 -19.56 -16.21
N CYS A 905 21.75 -18.70 -16.33
CA CYS A 905 20.41 -18.92 -15.79
C CYS A 905 19.46 -19.56 -16.82
N TRP A 906 19.95 -19.89 -18.03
CA TRP A 906 19.14 -20.52 -19.09
C TRP A 906 19.21 -22.06 -19.02
N PRO A 907 18.14 -22.76 -19.46
CA PRO A 907 18.12 -24.22 -19.44
C PRO A 907 19.30 -24.85 -20.19
N CYS A 908 19.75 -24.27 -21.31
CA CYS A 908 20.90 -24.73 -22.08
C CYS A 908 22.21 -24.85 -21.27
N ALA A 909 22.39 -24.01 -20.23
CA ALA A 909 23.59 -24.04 -19.38
C ALA A 909 23.68 -25.29 -18.49
N PHE A 910 22.57 -25.99 -18.26
CA PHE A 910 22.50 -27.18 -17.41
C PHE A 910 22.54 -28.49 -18.22
N VAL A 911 22.41 -28.42 -19.55
CA VAL A 911 22.34 -29.59 -20.45
C VAL A 911 23.68 -30.31 -20.57
N SER A 912 24.80 -29.57 -20.50
CA SER A 912 26.14 -30.17 -20.53
C SER A 912 26.44 -31.07 -19.32
N GLN A 913 25.67 -30.96 -18.23
CA GLN A 913 25.78 -31.83 -17.06
C GLN A 913 24.96 -33.13 -17.18
N LEU A 914 24.11 -33.25 -18.20
CA LEU A 914 23.14 -34.35 -18.39
C LEU A 914 23.56 -35.32 -19.52
N ILE A 915 24.82 -35.28 -19.95
CA ILE A 915 25.36 -36.15 -21.01
C ILE A 915 25.30 -37.61 -20.51
N GLY A 916 24.30 -38.37 -20.99
CA GLY A 916 24.11 -39.80 -20.68
C GLY A 916 22.75 -40.21 -20.09
N THR A 917 21.79 -39.29 -19.90
CA THR A 917 20.44 -39.60 -19.38
C THR A 917 19.39 -39.79 -20.48
N ASP A 918 18.39 -40.66 -20.26
CA ASP A 918 17.24 -40.87 -21.16
C ASP A 918 16.48 -39.56 -21.47
N THR A 919 15.85 -39.48 -22.65
CA THR A 919 15.14 -38.29 -23.16
C THR A 919 14.08 -37.75 -22.19
N HIS A 920 13.38 -38.63 -21.48
CA HIS A 920 12.42 -38.24 -20.43
C HIS A 920 13.08 -37.59 -19.20
N GLY A 921 14.29 -38.02 -18.82
CA GLY A 921 15.05 -37.41 -17.72
C GLY A 921 15.51 -36.00 -18.05
N VAL A 922 15.94 -35.78 -19.30
CA VAL A 922 16.33 -34.45 -19.81
C VAL A 922 15.14 -33.48 -19.80
N ILE A 923 13.97 -33.92 -20.27
CA ILE A 923 12.75 -33.09 -20.29
C ILE A 923 12.31 -32.73 -18.87
N SER A 924 12.36 -33.68 -17.93
CA SER A 924 12.01 -33.44 -16.51
C SER A 924 12.88 -32.35 -15.89
N VAL A 925 14.21 -32.42 -16.08
CA VAL A 925 15.14 -31.42 -15.53
C VAL A 925 14.99 -30.06 -16.22
N LEU A 926 14.74 -30.02 -17.53
CA LEU A 926 14.47 -28.77 -18.25
C LEU A 926 13.17 -28.12 -17.78
N THR A 927 12.13 -28.91 -17.51
CA THR A 927 10.84 -28.44 -16.98
C THR A 927 11.02 -27.91 -15.55
N GLU A 928 11.77 -28.61 -14.71
CA GLU A 928 12.12 -28.17 -13.34
C GLU A 928 12.88 -26.83 -13.36
N VAL A 929 13.92 -26.67 -14.19
CA VAL A 929 14.70 -25.42 -14.32
C VAL A 929 13.91 -24.27 -14.96
N ALA A 930 12.97 -24.59 -15.85
CA ALA A 930 12.09 -23.59 -16.46
C ALA A 930 11.05 -23.06 -15.46
N LEU A 931 10.53 -23.92 -14.57
CA LEU A 931 9.46 -23.61 -13.61
C LEU A 931 9.95 -23.16 -12.22
N LEU A 932 11.24 -23.32 -11.89
CA LEU A 932 11.82 -22.80 -10.64
C LEU A 932 11.70 -21.26 -10.55
N GLU A 933 10.97 -20.79 -9.53
CA GLU A 933 10.66 -19.37 -9.31
C GLU A 933 11.93 -18.52 -9.15
N GLU A 934 12.96 -19.01 -8.46
CA GLU A 934 14.18 -18.26 -8.19
C GLU A 934 15.01 -18.03 -9.46
N ILE A 935 15.03 -19.00 -10.38
CA ILE A 935 15.75 -18.88 -11.66
C ILE A 935 14.99 -17.94 -12.61
N GLN A 936 13.65 -18.00 -12.60
CA GLN A 936 12.83 -17.03 -13.34
C GLN A 936 13.06 -15.60 -12.84
N TYR A 937 13.00 -15.40 -11.52
CA TYR A 937 13.29 -14.12 -10.89
C TYR A 937 14.70 -13.62 -11.25
N ALA A 938 15.71 -14.48 -11.16
CA ALA A 938 17.07 -14.10 -11.49
C ALA A 938 17.24 -13.69 -12.96
N ARG A 939 16.66 -14.43 -13.91
CA ARG A 939 16.66 -14.07 -15.34
C ARG A 939 16.03 -12.70 -15.59
N GLN A 940 14.91 -12.43 -14.92
CA GLN A 940 14.17 -11.17 -15.04
C GLN A 940 14.95 -9.99 -14.46
N THR A 941 15.51 -10.15 -13.27
CA THR A 941 16.26 -9.10 -12.59
C THR A 941 17.56 -8.75 -13.32
N ILE A 942 18.27 -9.74 -13.88
CA ILE A 942 19.46 -9.50 -14.69
C ILE A 942 19.08 -8.77 -15.99
N ARG A 943 18.00 -9.20 -16.66
CA ARG A 943 17.45 -8.51 -17.85
C ARG A 943 17.18 -7.03 -17.57
N ASN A 944 16.47 -6.76 -16.47
CA ASN A 944 16.14 -5.39 -16.05
C ASN A 944 17.39 -4.57 -15.69
N SER A 945 18.42 -5.20 -15.11
CA SER A 945 19.67 -4.54 -14.76
C SER A 945 20.44 -4.05 -16.00
N ILE A 946 20.52 -4.89 -17.04
CA ILE A 946 21.15 -4.51 -18.32
C ILE A 946 20.34 -3.38 -19.00
N LEU A 947 19.02 -3.48 -19.01
CA LEU A 947 18.14 -2.44 -19.57
C LEU A 947 18.24 -1.10 -18.83
N LYS A 948 18.33 -1.12 -17.50
CA LYS A 948 18.55 0.08 -16.67
C LYS A 948 19.83 0.81 -17.10
N ILE A 949 20.93 0.10 -17.30
CA ILE A 949 22.21 0.68 -17.76
C ILE A 949 22.06 1.31 -19.15
N LEU A 950 21.52 0.55 -20.11
CA LEU A 950 21.35 1.02 -21.49
C LEU A 950 20.45 2.25 -21.57
N SER A 951 19.35 2.26 -20.82
CA SER A 951 18.41 3.39 -20.75
C SER A 951 19.04 4.67 -20.17
N GLN A 952 19.95 4.56 -19.20
CA GLN A 952 20.63 5.73 -18.65
C GLN A 952 21.71 6.27 -19.60
N ILE A 953 22.42 5.39 -20.30
CA ILE A 953 23.43 5.79 -21.30
C ILE A 953 22.79 6.51 -22.49
N THR A 954 21.60 6.09 -22.93
CA THR A 954 20.90 6.68 -24.07
C THR A 954 20.32 8.07 -23.79
N LYS A 955 20.15 8.45 -22.52
CA LYS A 955 19.68 9.80 -22.11
C LYS A 955 20.73 10.89 -22.27
N ILE A 956 22.02 10.56 -22.21
CA ILE A 956 23.12 11.53 -22.28
C ILE A 956 23.76 11.47 -23.68
N PRO A 957 23.72 12.54 -24.49
CA PRO A 957 24.21 12.52 -25.87
C PRO A 957 25.69 12.11 -26.02
N SER A 958 26.54 12.55 -25.10
CA SER A 958 27.98 12.28 -25.14
C SER A 958 28.36 10.83 -24.84
N THR A 959 27.59 10.12 -24.03
CA THR A 959 27.78 8.68 -23.76
C THR A 959 27.13 7.83 -24.84
N LEU A 960 26.04 8.33 -25.44
CA LEU A 960 25.40 7.71 -26.59
C LEU A 960 26.33 7.69 -27.82
N ASP A 961 27.09 8.76 -28.04
CA ASP A 961 28.14 8.83 -29.07
C ASP A 961 29.19 7.74 -28.88
N LEU A 962 29.68 7.60 -27.64
CA LEU A 962 30.65 6.56 -27.30
C LEU A 962 30.06 5.15 -27.48
N LEU A 963 28.81 4.92 -27.10
CA LEU A 963 28.14 3.63 -27.27
C LEU A 963 28.00 3.25 -28.75
N ALA A 964 27.59 4.21 -29.59
CA ALA A 964 27.51 4.01 -31.03
C ALA A 964 28.89 3.71 -31.60
N ASP A 965 29.91 4.51 -31.28
CA ASP A 965 31.28 4.31 -31.75
C ASP A 965 31.85 2.95 -31.31
N MET A 966 31.56 2.50 -30.08
CA MET A 966 32.01 1.19 -29.59
C MET A 966 31.38 0.01 -30.37
N CYS A 967 30.14 0.13 -30.83
CA CYS A 967 29.50 -0.90 -31.63
C CYS A 967 30.08 -1.03 -33.05
N PHE A 968 30.65 0.05 -33.61
CA PHE A 968 31.21 0.08 -34.97
C PHE A 968 32.74 0.01 -35.03
N LEU A 969 33.46 0.47 -33.99
CA LEU A 969 34.92 0.62 -33.97
C LEU A 969 35.66 -0.16 -32.86
N GLY A 970 34.97 -0.68 -31.82
CA GLY A 970 35.62 -1.10 -30.56
C GLY A 970 35.48 -2.57 -30.18
N ASN A 971 36.61 -3.23 -29.86
CA ASN A 971 36.72 -4.58 -29.25
C ASN A 971 35.90 -5.69 -29.93
N ILE A 972 36.28 -6.00 -31.17
CA ILE A 972 35.75 -7.07 -32.02
C ILE A 972 35.52 -8.37 -31.21
N GLY A 973 36.49 -8.81 -30.40
CA GLY A 973 36.38 -10.09 -29.68
C GLY A 973 35.32 -10.15 -28.56
N GLU A 974 35.08 -9.08 -27.80
CA GLU A 974 34.14 -9.10 -26.66
C GLU A 974 32.69 -9.02 -27.14
N MET A 975 32.43 -8.18 -28.13
CA MET A 975 31.10 -8.01 -28.73
C MET A 975 30.75 -9.19 -29.65
N GLU A 976 31.72 -9.78 -30.36
CA GLU A 976 31.51 -11.03 -31.10
C GLU A 976 31.17 -12.20 -30.18
N GLU A 977 31.81 -12.30 -29.02
CA GLU A 977 31.50 -13.32 -28.02
C GLU A 977 30.10 -13.12 -27.42
N ALA A 978 29.73 -11.88 -27.08
CA ALA A 978 28.38 -11.57 -26.60
C ALA A 978 27.33 -11.93 -27.67
N LYS A 979 27.62 -11.63 -28.93
CA LYS A 979 26.78 -12.03 -30.08
C LYS A 979 26.66 -13.55 -30.20
N ARG A 980 27.77 -14.29 -30.05
CA ARG A 980 27.76 -15.76 -30.10
C ARG A 980 26.82 -16.33 -29.04
N ILE A 981 26.92 -15.85 -27.80
CA ILE A 981 26.06 -16.28 -26.69
C ILE A 981 24.59 -15.96 -26.98
N LEU A 982 24.28 -14.73 -27.40
CA LEU A 982 22.89 -14.33 -27.71
C LEU A 982 22.30 -15.13 -28.89
N LYS A 983 23.13 -15.45 -29.90
CA LYS A 983 22.73 -16.28 -31.03
C LYS A 983 22.48 -17.73 -30.62
N GLU A 984 23.33 -18.30 -29.77
CA GLU A 984 23.13 -19.64 -29.19
C GLU A 984 21.82 -19.70 -28.37
N LEU A 985 21.54 -18.68 -27.55
CA LEU A 985 20.28 -18.57 -26.79
C LEU A 985 19.05 -18.40 -27.69
N ALA A 986 19.15 -17.63 -28.77
CA ALA A 986 18.04 -17.44 -29.70
C ALA A 986 17.69 -18.72 -30.47
N LEU A 987 18.71 -19.40 -31.00
CA LEU A 987 18.55 -20.58 -31.88
C LEU A 987 18.33 -21.89 -31.11
N ASN A 988 18.96 -22.06 -29.94
CA ASN A 988 18.90 -23.31 -29.17
C ASN A 988 18.86 -23.04 -27.65
N PRO A 989 17.76 -22.47 -27.12
CA PRO A 989 17.68 -22.10 -25.70
C PRO A 989 17.61 -23.28 -24.73
N TYR A 990 17.28 -24.49 -25.20
CA TYR A 990 17.16 -25.72 -24.41
C TYR A 990 18.34 -26.68 -24.64
N GLY A 991 19.36 -26.28 -25.41
CA GLY A 991 20.65 -26.97 -25.52
C GLY A 991 20.64 -28.36 -26.19
N ALA A 992 19.56 -28.78 -26.85
CA ALA A 992 19.45 -30.14 -27.39
C ALA A 992 19.39 -30.16 -28.93
N SER A 993 20.22 -31.00 -29.55
CA SER A 993 20.28 -31.19 -31.00
C SER A 993 19.30 -32.25 -31.52
N THR A 994 18.46 -32.84 -30.66
CA THR A 994 17.61 -33.98 -31.01
C THR A 994 16.17 -33.54 -31.28
N THR A 995 15.65 -33.94 -32.44
CA THR A 995 14.29 -33.69 -32.93
C THR A 995 13.18 -34.22 -32.00
N GLU A 996 13.50 -35.13 -31.08
CA GLU A 996 12.56 -35.76 -30.15
C GLU A 996 12.14 -34.87 -28.97
N ILE A 997 12.94 -33.85 -28.60
CA ILE A 997 12.58 -32.93 -27.50
C ILE A 997 11.61 -31.84 -28.00
N GLY A 998 11.70 -31.49 -29.28
CA GLY A 998 10.87 -30.46 -29.91
C GLY A 998 9.37 -30.78 -29.97
N THR A 999 8.97 -32.05 -29.82
CA THR A 999 7.55 -32.45 -29.78
C THR A 999 6.89 -32.17 -28.42
N HIS A 1000 7.69 -32.02 -27.36
CA HIS A 1000 7.23 -31.78 -25.99
C HIS A 1000 7.24 -30.30 -25.58
N ILE A 1001 7.92 -29.43 -26.35
CA ILE A 1001 8.01 -27.99 -26.12
C ILE A 1001 7.04 -27.29 -27.08
N ARG A 1002 6.02 -26.59 -26.56
CA ARG A 1002 5.06 -25.85 -27.39
C ARG A 1002 5.58 -24.43 -27.65
N ILE A 1003 6.39 -24.26 -28.69
CA ILE A 1003 6.77 -22.93 -29.18
C ILE A 1003 5.73 -22.49 -30.22
N PRO A 1004 5.13 -21.29 -30.12
CA PRO A 1004 4.27 -20.75 -31.16
C PRO A 1004 5.00 -20.72 -32.51
N PRO A 1005 4.37 -21.11 -33.63
CA PRO A 1005 5.01 -21.14 -34.94
C PRO A 1005 5.53 -19.76 -35.40
N SER A 1006 4.91 -18.66 -34.93
CA SER A 1006 5.40 -17.29 -35.13
C SER A 1006 6.80 -17.08 -34.56
N ASP A 1007 7.09 -17.62 -33.37
CA ASP A 1007 8.34 -17.37 -32.64
C ASP A 1007 9.53 -18.15 -33.22
N ALA A 1008 9.27 -19.27 -33.90
CA ALA A 1008 10.30 -20.06 -34.58
C ALA A 1008 10.95 -19.27 -35.73
N PHE A 1009 10.15 -18.57 -36.54
CA PHE A 1009 10.62 -17.70 -37.62
C PHE A 1009 11.44 -16.52 -37.06
N PHE A 1010 10.98 -15.91 -35.96
CA PHE A 1010 11.69 -14.79 -35.33
C PHE A 1010 13.05 -15.20 -34.73
N ARG A 1011 13.19 -16.42 -34.19
CA ARG A 1011 14.47 -16.91 -33.65
C ARG A 1011 15.55 -17.05 -34.72
N GLU A 1012 15.17 -17.55 -35.90
CA GLU A 1012 16.07 -17.65 -37.04
C GLU A 1012 16.47 -16.25 -37.56
N ALA A 1013 15.51 -15.33 -37.62
CA ALA A 1013 15.74 -13.94 -38.00
C ALA A 1013 16.63 -13.18 -37.00
N LEU A 1014 16.48 -13.39 -35.69
CA LEU A 1014 17.32 -12.81 -34.64
C LEU A 1014 18.79 -13.23 -34.76
N GLY A 1015 19.04 -14.48 -35.18
CA GLY A 1015 20.38 -15.02 -35.41
C GLY A 1015 21.14 -14.37 -36.58
N SER A 1016 20.45 -13.56 -37.40
CA SER A 1016 21.02 -12.82 -38.54
C SER A 1016 21.53 -11.41 -38.18
N ILE A 1017 21.07 -10.84 -37.06
CA ILE A 1017 21.42 -9.49 -36.61
C ILE A 1017 22.88 -9.47 -36.16
N GLN A 1018 23.62 -8.45 -36.61
CA GLN A 1018 25.06 -8.36 -36.36
C GLN A 1018 25.38 -7.60 -35.06
N CYS A 1019 24.52 -6.66 -34.64
CA CYS A 1019 24.72 -5.88 -33.43
C CYS A 1019 24.15 -6.57 -32.17
N PRO A 1020 24.97 -7.00 -31.19
CA PRO A 1020 24.52 -7.75 -30.01
C PRO A 1020 23.62 -6.93 -29.07
N ILE A 1021 23.82 -5.61 -28.99
CA ILE A 1021 22.96 -4.73 -28.17
C ILE A 1021 21.54 -4.69 -28.74
N VAL A 1022 21.41 -4.57 -30.07
CA VAL A 1022 20.11 -4.60 -30.75
C VAL A 1022 19.47 -5.98 -30.62
N THR A 1023 20.24 -7.06 -30.80
CA THR A 1023 19.76 -8.42 -30.56
C THR A 1023 19.20 -8.59 -29.15
N PHE A 1024 19.90 -8.09 -28.12
CA PHE A 1024 19.43 -8.15 -26.73
C PHE A 1024 18.17 -7.29 -26.49
N LEU A 1025 18.12 -6.08 -27.04
CA LEU A 1025 16.95 -5.19 -26.91
C LEU A 1025 15.71 -5.80 -27.58
N ILE A 1026 15.85 -6.41 -28.77
CA ILE A 1026 14.74 -7.11 -29.42
C ILE A 1026 14.34 -8.36 -28.61
N PHE A 1027 15.29 -9.06 -28.02
CA PHE A 1027 15.02 -10.18 -27.11
C PHE A 1027 14.16 -9.76 -25.91
N CYS A 1028 14.34 -8.52 -25.41
CA CYS A 1028 13.56 -7.97 -24.30
C CYS A 1028 12.12 -7.57 -24.70
N LEU A 1029 11.84 -7.42 -26.00
CA LEU A 1029 10.51 -7.04 -26.47
C LEU A 1029 9.54 -8.24 -26.57
N SER A 1030 10.04 -9.48 -26.53
CA SER A 1030 9.24 -10.69 -26.65
C SER A 1030 9.13 -11.46 -25.32
N PRO A 1031 7.94 -11.55 -24.71
CA PRO A 1031 7.71 -12.31 -23.48
C PRO A 1031 8.07 -13.79 -23.62
N THR A 1032 7.71 -14.40 -24.76
CA THR A 1032 7.93 -15.83 -25.07
C THR A 1032 9.40 -16.17 -25.29
N LEU A 1033 10.19 -15.25 -25.84
CA LEU A 1033 11.64 -15.45 -25.96
C LEU A 1033 12.33 -15.30 -24.61
N SER A 1034 11.77 -14.48 -23.71
CA SER A 1034 12.42 -14.08 -22.46
C SER A 1034 12.15 -14.97 -21.24
N SER A 1035 11.05 -15.75 -21.25
CA SER A 1035 10.67 -16.65 -20.16
C SER A 1035 10.43 -18.09 -20.65
N PRO A 1036 11.37 -19.03 -20.38
CA PRO A 1036 11.22 -20.44 -20.75
C PRO A 1036 9.99 -21.15 -20.16
N ALA A 1037 9.39 -20.60 -19.09
CA ALA A 1037 8.21 -21.15 -18.42
C ALA A 1037 6.99 -21.24 -19.36
N LEU A 1038 6.88 -20.27 -20.28
CA LEU A 1038 5.80 -20.18 -21.25
C LEU A 1038 5.86 -21.27 -22.33
N TRP A 1039 6.97 -22.02 -22.43
CA TRP A 1039 7.11 -23.10 -23.41
C TRP A 1039 6.48 -24.43 -22.97
N PHE A 1040 6.21 -24.57 -21.66
CA PHE A 1040 5.77 -25.84 -21.05
C PHE A 1040 4.32 -25.80 -20.52
N CYS A 1041 3.76 -24.63 -20.19
CA CYS A 1041 2.39 -24.50 -19.68
C CYS A 1041 1.51 -23.60 -20.57
N PRO A 1042 0.25 -24.00 -20.88
CA PRO A 1042 -0.71 -23.13 -21.57
C PRO A 1042 -1.17 -21.98 -20.65
N VAL A 1043 -1.43 -20.81 -21.25
CA VAL A 1043 -1.80 -19.54 -20.59
C VAL A 1043 -3.13 -19.61 -19.82
N GLU A 1044 -3.97 -20.62 -20.08
CA GLU A 1044 -5.26 -20.81 -19.43
C GLU A 1044 -5.10 -21.57 -18.09
N GLY A 1045 -4.77 -20.83 -17.02
CA GLY A 1045 -4.94 -21.32 -15.65
C GLY A 1045 -3.74 -21.19 -14.70
N VAL A 1046 -2.73 -20.40 -15.02
CA VAL A 1046 -1.69 -20.06 -14.04
C VAL A 1046 -2.17 -18.89 -13.19
N ASP A 1047 -2.33 -19.15 -11.89
CA ASP A 1047 -2.64 -18.16 -10.86
C ASP A 1047 -1.79 -16.88 -11.00
N GLN A 1048 -2.33 -15.76 -10.51
CA GLN A 1048 -1.79 -14.39 -10.44
C GLN A 1048 -0.40 -14.20 -9.79
N ARG A 1049 0.46 -15.23 -9.75
CA ARG A 1049 1.79 -15.21 -9.11
C ARG A 1049 2.93 -14.83 -10.06
N ILE A 1050 2.74 -14.95 -11.38
CA ILE A 1050 3.72 -14.50 -12.39
C ILE A 1050 3.37 -13.06 -12.80
N ASN A 1051 3.65 -12.08 -11.93
CA ASN A 1051 3.53 -10.66 -12.25
C ASN A 1051 4.69 -10.23 -13.16
N LEU A 1052 4.58 -10.52 -14.46
CA LEU A 1052 5.43 -9.90 -15.48
C LEU A 1052 4.73 -8.62 -15.94
N SER A 1053 5.11 -7.47 -15.38
CA SER A 1053 4.77 -6.15 -15.93
C SER A 1053 5.57 -5.92 -17.22
N ASP A 1054 5.28 -6.70 -18.27
CA ASP A 1054 6.03 -6.66 -19.53
C ASP A 1054 5.79 -5.35 -20.31
N ASP A 1055 4.72 -4.60 -20.00
CA ASP A 1055 4.41 -3.30 -20.64
C ASP A 1055 5.43 -2.19 -20.29
N GLU A 1056 5.93 -2.15 -19.05
CA GLU A 1056 6.96 -1.17 -18.67
C GLU A 1056 8.32 -1.49 -19.31
N ILE A 1057 8.64 -2.78 -19.43
CA ILE A 1057 9.91 -3.26 -19.99
C ILE A 1057 9.95 -3.05 -21.50
N THR A 1058 8.86 -3.35 -22.19
CA THR A 1058 8.71 -3.08 -23.63
C THR A 1058 8.80 -1.58 -23.91
N LYS A 1059 8.15 -0.74 -23.08
CA LYS A 1059 8.25 0.72 -23.17
C LYS A 1059 9.68 1.22 -22.98
N ILE A 1060 10.36 0.85 -21.89
CA ILE A 1060 11.75 1.29 -21.61
C ILE A 1060 12.72 0.83 -22.72
N SER A 1061 12.51 -0.38 -23.26
CA SER A 1061 13.32 -0.92 -24.36
C SER A 1061 13.13 -0.10 -25.64
N LEU A 1062 11.88 0.27 -25.98
CA LEU A 1062 11.58 1.13 -27.13
C LEU A 1062 12.09 2.56 -26.95
N GLU A 1063 11.90 3.15 -25.77
CA GLU A 1063 12.43 4.48 -25.42
C GLU A 1063 13.97 4.53 -25.48
N SER A 1064 14.65 3.40 -25.26
CA SER A 1064 16.11 3.28 -25.37
C SER A 1064 16.58 3.00 -26.81
N LEU A 1065 15.80 2.24 -27.60
CA LEU A 1065 16.09 1.92 -29.01
C LEU A 1065 16.00 3.14 -29.93
N ILE A 1066 15.00 3.99 -29.73
CA ILE A 1066 14.75 5.20 -30.55
C ILE A 1066 15.99 6.13 -30.62
N PRO A 1067 16.54 6.62 -29.50
CA PRO A 1067 17.71 7.51 -29.53
C PRO A 1067 18.96 6.79 -30.04
N PHE A 1068 19.14 5.50 -29.73
CA PHE A 1068 20.25 4.70 -30.23
C PHE A 1068 20.23 4.58 -31.76
N ILE A 1069 19.11 4.14 -32.33
CA ILE A 1069 18.96 4.01 -33.79
C ILE A 1069 19.08 5.38 -34.46
N PHE A 1070 18.41 6.42 -33.93
CA PHE A 1070 18.52 7.77 -34.47
C PHE A 1070 19.97 8.27 -34.55
N ARG A 1071 20.75 8.04 -33.49
CA ARG A 1071 22.14 8.50 -33.45
C ARG A 1071 23.04 7.73 -34.41
N VAL A 1072 22.87 6.43 -34.51
CA VAL A 1072 23.57 5.60 -35.50
C VAL A 1072 23.23 6.01 -36.94
N LEU A 1073 21.98 6.40 -37.20
CA LEU A 1073 21.55 6.85 -38.53
C LEU A 1073 22.10 8.24 -38.90
N THR A 1074 22.39 9.08 -37.90
CA THR A 1074 22.87 10.47 -38.08
C THR A 1074 24.39 10.62 -37.96
N SER A 1075 25.11 9.63 -37.43
CA SER A 1075 26.57 9.67 -37.35
C SER A 1075 27.22 9.58 -38.74
N SER A 1076 28.24 10.42 -38.94
CA SER A 1076 28.92 10.62 -40.24
C SER A 1076 30.17 9.76 -40.44
N ASN A 1077 30.56 8.94 -39.46
CA ASN A 1077 31.72 8.04 -39.57
C ASN A 1077 31.28 6.67 -40.11
N ARG A 1078 31.01 6.60 -41.42
CA ARG A 1078 30.62 5.35 -42.08
C ARG A 1078 31.82 4.74 -42.79
N GLN A 1079 32.27 3.57 -42.33
CA GLN A 1079 33.18 2.73 -43.09
C GLN A 1079 32.44 1.84 -44.11
N LEU A 1080 31.12 1.66 -43.95
CA LEU A 1080 30.25 0.79 -44.76
C LEU A 1080 29.24 1.60 -45.58
N SER A 1081 28.58 0.96 -46.55
CA SER A 1081 27.48 1.59 -47.30
C SER A 1081 26.23 1.76 -46.41
N VAL A 1082 25.39 2.76 -46.73
CA VAL A 1082 24.15 3.06 -45.97
C VAL A 1082 23.26 1.82 -45.83
N GLU A 1083 23.19 0.97 -46.86
CA GLU A 1083 22.39 -0.25 -46.86
C GLU A 1083 22.97 -1.32 -45.91
N GLU A 1084 24.30 -1.46 -45.88
CA GLU A 1084 25.01 -2.40 -44.99
C GLU A 1084 24.90 -1.99 -43.51
N ASP A 1085 24.99 -0.69 -43.19
CA ASP A 1085 24.76 -0.18 -41.83
C ASP A 1085 23.36 -0.51 -41.32
N LEU A 1086 22.34 -0.35 -42.17
CA LEU A 1086 20.95 -0.60 -41.83
C LEU A 1086 20.64 -2.09 -41.68
N ARG A 1087 21.29 -2.95 -42.49
CA ARG A 1087 21.23 -4.41 -42.35
C ARG A 1087 22.00 -4.91 -41.12
N PHE A 1088 23.13 -4.30 -40.80
CA PHE A 1088 23.90 -4.62 -39.58
C PHE A 1088 23.06 -4.42 -38.30
N LEU A 1089 22.23 -3.37 -38.28
CA LEU A 1089 21.26 -3.09 -37.21
C LEU A 1089 20.03 -4.02 -37.24
N GLY A 1090 19.79 -4.78 -38.30
CA GLY A 1090 18.63 -5.68 -38.40
C GLY A 1090 17.28 -4.95 -38.43
N LEU A 1091 17.20 -3.74 -39.03
CA LEU A 1091 15.98 -2.92 -39.03
C LEU A 1091 14.77 -3.62 -39.65
N GLU A 1092 14.99 -4.48 -40.64
CA GLU A 1092 13.95 -5.32 -41.23
C GLU A 1092 13.31 -6.22 -40.16
N VAL A 1093 14.12 -6.96 -39.41
CA VAL A 1093 13.68 -7.85 -38.32
C VAL A 1093 12.99 -7.07 -37.19
N LEU A 1094 13.55 -5.91 -36.81
CA LEU A 1094 12.96 -5.02 -35.82
C LEU A 1094 11.57 -4.50 -36.25
N SER A 1095 11.43 -4.10 -37.52
CA SER A 1095 10.17 -3.60 -38.06
C SER A 1095 9.08 -4.67 -38.13
N SER A 1096 9.43 -5.91 -38.51
CA SER A 1096 8.52 -7.06 -38.46
C SER A 1096 8.01 -7.31 -37.04
N PHE A 1097 8.91 -7.23 -36.05
CA PHE A 1097 8.59 -7.46 -34.65
C PHE A 1097 7.63 -6.39 -34.09
N ILE A 1098 7.88 -5.11 -34.36
CA ILE A 1098 7.02 -4.01 -33.89
C ILE A 1098 5.60 -4.18 -34.44
N TRP A 1099 5.47 -4.52 -35.73
CA TRP A 1099 4.15 -4.77 -36.32
C TRP A 1099 3.45 -5.99 -35.71
N PHE A 1100 4.19 -7.06 -35.39
CA PHE A 1100 3.64 -8.22 -34.71
C PHE A 1100 3.12 -7.88 -33.30
N SER A 1101 3.89 -7.11 -32.52
CA SER A 1101 3.46 -6.61 -31.19
C SER A 1101 2.23 -5.70 -31.28
N VAL A 1102 2.15 -4.83 -32.29
CA VAL A 1102 0.98 -3.97 -32.53
C VAL A 1102 -0.25 -4.80 -32.94
N LEU A 1103 -0.05 -5.96 -33.60
CA LEU A 1103 -1.11 -6.89 -34.03
C LEU A 1103 -1.63 -7.82 -32.91
N ASP A 1104 -0.81 -8.14 -31.91
CA ASP A 1104 -1.19 -8.97 -30.75
C ASP A 1104 -2.00 -8.25 -29.67
N PHE A 1105 -2.02 -6.91 -29.69
CA PHE A 1105 -2.82 -6.10 -28.78
C PHE A 1105 -4.33 -6.31 -29.04
N THR A 1106 -4.90 -7.31 -28.37
CA THR A 1106 -6.33 -7.61 -28.35
C THR A 1106 -6.86 -7.35 -26.94
N SER A 1107 -7.81 -6.41 -26.83
CA SER A 1107 -8.66 -6.06 -25.67
C SER A 1107 -8.16 -5.05 -24.59
N ASP A 1108 -8.90 -3.94 -24.49
CA ASP A 1108 -9.41 -3.24 -23.31
C ASP A 1108 -8.50 -2.65 -22.20
N SER A 1109 -7.16 -2.69 -22.26
CA SER A 1109 -6.33 -1.90 -21.34
C SER A 1109 -6.03 -0.50 -21.89
N GLY A 1110 -6.32 0.55 -21.11
CA GLY A 1110 -6.28 1.96 -21.51
C GLY A 1110 -4.90 2.60 -21.69
N ASP A 1111 -3.82 1.84 -21.93
CA ASP A 1111 -2.47 2.37 -21.99
C ASP A 1111 -2.04 2.83 -23.40
N CYS A 1112 -2.49 4.03 -23.80
CA CYS A 1112 -2.08 4.68 -25.05
C CYS A 1112 -0.56 4.88 -25.19
N SER A 1113 0.21 4.88 -24.10
CA SER A 1113 1.62 5.29 -24.10
C SER A 1113 2.60 4.29 -24.75
N LEU A 1114 2.32 2.99 -24.73
CA LEU A 1114 3.16 1.97 -25.37
C LEU A 1114 3.00 2.02 -26.90
N LEU A 1115 1.75 2.05 -27.36
CA LEU A 1115 1.43 2.23 -28.77
C LEU A 1115 2.03 3.54 -29.31
N ASP A 1116 1.94 4.64 -28.56
CA ASP A 1116 2.55 5.92 -28.97
C ASP A 1116 4.07 5.81 -29.14
N SER A 1117 4.75 5.02 -28.29
CA SER A 1117 6.20 4.78 -28.37
C SER A 1117 6.60 3.92 -29.58
N GLN A 1118 5.82 2.87 -29.87
CA GLN A 1118 5.99 2.02 -31.06
C GLN A 1118 5.76 2.83 -32.35
N LEU A 1119 4.71 3.65 -32.37
CA LEU A 1119 4.41 4.53 -33.50
C LEU A 1119 5.46 5.64 -33.67
N ALA A 1120 6.05 6.15 -32.58
CA ALA A 1120 7.13 7.13 -32.65
C ALA A 1120 8.38 6.59 -33.34
N LEU A 1121 8.78 5.33 -33.07
CA LEU A 1121 9.90 4.68 -33.74
C LEU A 1121 9.65 4.49 -35.24
N LEU A 1122 8.44 4.07 -35.62
CA LEU A 1122 8.05 3.93 -37.04
C LEU A 1122 7.98 5.28 -37.76
N LYS A 1123 7.45 6.34 -37.11
CA LYS A 1123 7.45 7.70 -37.65
C LYS A 1123 8.87 8.24 -37.87
N LEU A 1124 9.80 7.93 -36.96
CA LEU A 1124 11.20 8.29 -37.12
C LEU A 1124 11.80 7.62 -38.38
N LEU A 1125 11.61 6.31 -38.54
CA LEU A 1125 12.19 5.54 -39.66
C LEU A 1125 11.56 5.88 -41.01
N VAL A 1126 10.28 6.26 -41.04
CA VAL A 1126 9.53 6.50 -42.29
C VAL A 1126 9.50 7.98 -42.67
N ASN A 1127 9.23 8.86 -41.71
CA ASN A 1127 9.03 10.30 -41.97
C ASN A 1127 10.24 11.14 -41.55
N GLY A 1128 11.20 10.57 -40.81
CA GLY A 1128 12.33 11.31 -40.26
C GLY A 1128 11.94 12.27 -39.15
N GLU A 1129 10.72 12.15 -38.62
CA GLU A 1129 10.18 13.01 -37.57
C GLU A 1129 10.76 12.64 -36.20
N ILE A 1130 11.32 13.63 -35.50
CA ILE A 1130 11.94 13.45 -34.18
C ILE A 1130 10.83 13.43 -33.09
N PRO A 1131 10.81 12.45 -32.18
CA PRO A 1131 9.89 12.44 -31.03
C PRO A 1131 10.07 13.67 -30.13
N ARG A 1132 8.98 14.17 -29.52
CA ARG A 1132 9.00 15.37 -28.65
C ARG A 1132 9.95 15.15 -27.45
N GLY A 1133 10.96 16.02 -27.31
CA GLY A 1133 11.88 16.03 -26.14
C GLY A 1133 13.39 15.93 -26.46
N TYR A 1134 13.77 15.73 -27.72
CA TYR A 1134 15.18 15.59 -28.14
C TYR A 1134 15.74 16.85 -28.82
N PRO A 1135 17.06 17.12 -28.71
CA PRO A 1135 17.66 18.33 -29.27
C PRO A 1135 17.53 18.36 -30.79
N SER A 1136 17.07 19.49 -31.30
CA SER A 1136 16.92 19.79 -32.72
C SER A 1136 18.27 19.76 -33.44
N GLY A 1137 18.56 18.66 -34.13
CA GLY A 1137 19.72 18.50 -35.02
C GLY A 1137 19.28 17.84 -36.33
N ASN A 1138 19.95 18.21 -37.43
CA ASN A 1138 19.64 17.86 -38.83
C ASN A 1138 18.93 16.50 -39.00
N GLY A 1139 17.74 16.52 -39.61
CA GLY A 1139 16.96 15.33 -39.92
C GLY A 1139 17.74 14.32 -40.79
N LEU A 1140 17.23 13.08 -40.84
CA LEU A 1140 17.82 12.00 -41.64
C LEU A 1140 18.05 12.46 -43.09
N SER A 1141 19.21 12.14 -43.67
CA SER A 1141 19.48 12.44 -45.07
C SER A 1141 18.51 11.68 -46.00
N SER A 1142 18.19 12.26 -47.16
CA SER A 1142 17.23 11.68 -48.11
C SER A 1142 17.57 10.24 -48.53
N ASN A 1143 18.86 9.91 -48.61
CA ASN A 1143 19.35 8.57 -48.97
C ASN A 1143 19.10 7.54 -47.86
N VAL A 1144 19.32 7.92 -46.60
CA VAL A 1144 19.08 7.06 -45.43
C VAL A 1144 17.58 6.83 -45.24
N LEU A 1145 16.78 7.88 -45.46
CA LEU A 1145 15.31 7.80 -45.42
C LEU A 1145 14.75 6.88 -46.52
N GLY A 1146 15.36 6.90 -47.72
CA GLY A 1146 14.97 6.03 -48.83
C GLY A 1146 15.18 4.54 -48.53
N GLU A 1147 16.36 4.18 -48.00
CA GLU A 1147 16.69 2.78 -47.68
C GLU A 1147 15.98 2.27 -46.42
N SER A 1148 15.83 3.09 -45.38
CA SER A 1148 15.05 2.73 -44.18
C SER A 1148 13.58 2.44 -44.51
N ARG A 1149 12.95 3.24 -45.39
CA ARG A 1149 11.59 2.97 -45.89
C ARG A 1149 11.47 1.61 -46.58
N LYS A 1150 12.44 1.22 -47.40
CA LYS A 1150 12.46 -0.09 -48.08
C LYS A 1150 12.56 -1.25 -47.09
N LEU A 1151 13.40 -1.14 -46.06
CA LEU A 1151 13.57 -2.20 -45.06
C LEU A 1151 12.36 -2.31 -44.12
N VAL A 1152 11.76 -1.18 -43.72
CA VAL A 1152 10.50 -1.17 -42.94
C VAL A 1152 9.37 -1.80 -43.73
N LEU A 1153 9.28 -1.53 -45.04
CA LEU A 1153 8.35 -2.19 -45.94
C LEU A 1153 8.53 -3.71 -45.99
N SER A 1154 9.78 -4.16 -46.16
CA SER A 1154 10.12 -5.58 -46.22
C SER A 1154 9.71 -6.30 -44.93
N GLY A 1155 9.99 -5.71 -43.77
CA GLY A 1155 9.57 -6.30 -42.50
C GLY A 1155 8.05 -6.26 -42.26
N THR A 1156 7.38 -5.19 -42.70
CA THR A 1156 5.90 -5.10 -42.67
C THR A 1156 5.26 -6.20 -43.53
N ARG A 1157 5.84 -6.49 -44.71
CA ARG A 1157 5.40 -7.58 -45.59
C ARG A 1157 5.56 -8.94 -44.89
N ALA A 1158 6.73 -9.22 -44.33
CA ALA A 1158 7.01 -10.48 -43.64
C ALA A 1158 6.05 -10.73 -42.46
N ALA A 1159 5.70 -9.68 -41.70
CA ALA A 1159 4.76 -9.79 -40.58
C ALA A 1159 3.32 -10.15 -41.02
N LEU A 1160 2.88 -9.67 -42.19
CA LEU A 1160 1.52 -9.90 -42.70
C LEU A 1160 1.37 -11.26 -43.38
N GLU A 1161 2.37 -11.70 -44.13
CA GLU A 1161 2.38 -13.02 -44.77
C GLU A 1161 2.39 -14.16 -43.72
N GLY A 1162 3.15 -14.00 -42.62
CA GLY A 1162 3.32 -15.03 -41.58
C GLY A 1162 2.08 -15.37 -40.73
N ARG A 1163 1.02 -14.55 -40.70
CA ARG A 1163 -0.24 -14.85 -39.96
C ARG A 1163 -1.38 -15.41 -40.82
N THR A 1164 -1.21 -15.48 -42.14
CA THR A 1164 -2.27 -15.92 -43.06
C THR A 1164 -2.66 -17.40 -42.89
N THR A 1165 -1.97 -18.15 -42.05
CA THR A 1165 -2.20 -19.57 -41.77
C THR A 1165 -3.16 -19.86 -40.61
N GLU A 1166 -3.50 -18.87 -39.75
CA GLU A 1166 -4.44 -19.06 -38.63
C GLU A 1166 -5.71 -18.20 -38.80
N SER A 1167 -6.86 -18.87 -38.88
CA SER A 1167 -8.17 -18.32 -39.28
C SER A 1167 -8.93 -17.53 -38.19
N HIS A 1168 -8.25 -17.02 -37.17
CA HIS A 1168 -8.90 -16.40 -36.01
C HIS A 1168 -8.38 -14.98 -35.73
N MET A 1169 -8.71 -14.03 -36.61
CA MET A 1169 -8.65 -12.59 -36.31
C MET A 1169 -9.91 -11.93 -36.88
N GLY A 1170 -10.75 -11.34 -36.01
CA GLY A 1170 -11.98 -10.66 -36.41
C GLY A 1170 -11.71 -9.45 -37.32
N ASP A 1171 -12.59 -9.21 -38.29
CA ASP A 1171 -12.42 -8.18 -39.34
C ASP A 1171 -12.25 -6.74 -38.79
N SER A 1172 -12.80 -6.45 -37.61
CA SER A 1172 -12.76 -5.10 -37.02
C SER A 1172 -11.38 -4.66 -36.49
N THR A 1173 -10.54 -5.60 -36.06
CA THR A 1173 -9.18 -5.31 -35.55
C THR A 1173 -8.21 -5.12 -36.71
N LYS A 1174 -8.36 -5.92 -37.78
CA LYS A 1174 -7.62 -5.74 -39.05
C LYS A 1174 -7.88 -4.37 -39.65
N LEU A 1175 -9.14 -3.92 -39.69
CA LEU A 1175 -9.56 -2.61 -40.21
C LEU A 1175 -9.01 -1.42 -39.41
N ARG A 1176 -9.03 -1.48 -38.08
CA ARG A 1176 -8.47 -0.41 -37.22
C ARG A 1176 -6.96 -0.24 -37.39
N LEU A 1177 -6.24 -1.35 -37.52
CA LEU A 1177 -4.80 -1.37 -37.70
C LEU A 1177 -4.42 -0.87 -39.10
N LEU A 1178 -5.14 -1.33 -40.14
CA LEU A 1178 -5.04 -0.80 -41.51
C LEU A 1178 -5.22 0.72 -41.54
N ARG A 1179 -6.22 1.28 -40.85
CA ARG A 1179 -6.47 2.73 -40.78
C ARG A 1179 -5.28 3.50 -40.18
N ARG A 1180 -4.67 2.98 -39.10
CA ARG A 1180 -3.49 3.61 -38.48
C ARG A 1180 -2.24 3.50 -39.35
N SER A 1181 -1.99 2.36 -40.01
CA SER A 1181 -0.87 2.21 -40.94
C SER A 1181 -0.97 3.20 -42.11
N VAL A 1182 -2.18 3.40 -42.63
CA VAL A 1182 -2.47 4.38 -43.71
C VAL A 1182 -2.13 5.80 -43.29
N GLU A 1183 -2.48 6.19 -42.06
CA GLU A 1183 -2.13 7.50 -41.49
C GLU A 1183 -0.61 7.69 -41.35
N LEU A 1184 0.12 6.65 -40.90
CA LEU A 1184 1.58 6.73 -40.73
C LEU A 1184 2.37 6.79 -42.03
N PHE A 1185 2.00 6.00 -43.04
CA PHE A 1185 2.74 5.87 -44.30
C PHE A 1185 2.31 6.85 -45.40
N SER A 1186 1.48 7.84 -45.06
CA SER A 1186 0.95 8.86 -45.99
C SER A 1186 0.45 8.27 -47.32
N GLY A 1187 -0.22 7.10 -47.27
CA GLY A 1187 -0.82 6.43 -48.43
C GLY A 1187 0.13 5.74 -49.43
N TYR A 1188 1.45 5.95 -49.38
CA TYR A 1188 2.38 5.39 -50.39
C TYR A 1188 2.53 3.86 -50.26
N HIS A 1189 2.62 3.35 -49.04
CA HIS A 1189 2.81 1.93 -48.76
C HIS A 1189 1.49 1.13 -48.68
N TYR A 1190 0.35 1.82 -48.62
CA TYR A 1190 -0.98 1.22 -48.60
C TYR A 1190 -1.33 0.46 -49.89
N LEU A 1191 -0.82 0.94 -51.03
CA LEU A 1191 -1.00 0.30 -52.34
C LEU A 1191 -0.28 -1.06 -52.45
N VAL A 1192 0.88 -1.20 -51.81
CA VAL A 1192 1.66 -2.46 -51.79
C VAL A 1192 1.01 -3.48 -50.84
N LEU A 1193 0.47 -3.01 -49.72
CA LEU A 1193 -0.28 -3.83 -48.77
C LEU A 1193 -1.60 -4.37 -49.37
N LEU A 1194 -2.29 -3.54 -50.17
CA LEU A 1194 -3.53 -3.93 -50.87
C LEU A 1194 -3.33 -4.92 -52.02
N SER A 1195 -2.18 -4.91 -52.69
CA SER A 1195 -1.90 -5.86 -53.78
C SER A 1195 -1.60 -7.28 -53.31
N GLU A 1196 -1.24 -7.46 -52.04
CA GLU A 1196 -0.72 -8.73 -51.50
C GLU A 1196 -1.67 -9.36 -50.44
N ALA A 1197 -2.66 -8.63 -49.92
CA ALA A 1197 -3.69 -9.19 -49.03
C ALA A 1197 -4.79 -9.93 -49.85
N PRO A 1198 -5.16 -11.18 -49.51
CA PRO A 1198 -6.20 -11.90 -50.23
C PRO A 1198 -7.55 -11.15 -50.13
N ILE A 1199 -8.11 -10.83 -51.29
CA ILE A 1199 -9.20 -9.85 -51.55
C ILE A 1199 -10.58 -10.28 -50.98
N THR A 1200 -10.65 -11.31 -50.16
CA THR A 1200 -11.91 -11.82 -49.62
C THR A 1200 -12.27 -11.11 -48.30
N GLY A 1201 -12.78 -9.88 -48.36
CA GLY A 1201 -13.46 -9.29 -47.19
C GLY A 1201 -13.56 -7.77 -47.09
N LEU A 1202 -12.78 -7.00 -47.86
CA LEU A 1202 -12.84 -5.53 -47.77
C LEU A 1202 -13.93 -4.95 -48.68
N SER A 1203 -15.19 -5.17 -48.32
CA SER A 1203 -16.33 -4.52 -48.99
C SER A 1203 -16.64 -3.15 -48.39
N GLY A 1204 -16.94 -2.17 -49.24
CA GLY A 1204 -17.50 -0.85 -48.87
C GLY A 1204 -16.54 0.14 -48.19
N GLU A 1205 -16.04 -0.20 -47.00
CA GLU A 1205 -15.32 0.74 -46.13
C GLU A 1205 -13.88 1.04 -46.61
N GLY A 1206 -13.21 0.08 -47.25
CA GLY A 1206 -11.87 0.28 -47.83
C GLY A 1206 -11.88 1.25 -49.02
N LEU A 1207 -12.97 1.24 -49.81
CA LEU A 1207 -13.19 2.19 -50.91
C LEU A 1207 -13.52 3.60 -50.38
N GLN A 1208 -14.30 3.68 -49.29
CA GLN A 1208 -14.62 4.94 -48.63
C GLN A 1208 -13.37 5.62 -48.03
N LEU A 1209 -12.47 4.82 -47.45
CA LEU A 1209 -11.18 5.30 -46.94
C LEU A 1209 -10.26 5.79 -48.07
N LEU A 1210 -10.26 5.13 -49.23
CA LEU A 1210 -9.54 5.56 -50.44
C LEU A 1210 -10.07 6.89 -51.01
N ASP A 1211 -11.38 7.10 -50.99
CA ASP A 1211 -12.03 8.36 -51.40
C ASP A 1211 -11.69 9.50 -50.41
N ASP A 1212 -11.63 9.24 -49.12
CA ASP A 1212 -11.23 10.24 -48.11
C ASP A 1212 -9.76 10.66 -48.26
N ILE A 1213 -8.87 9.74 -48.67
CA ILE A 1213 -7.44 10.01 -48.89
C ILE A 1213 -7.19 10.77 -50.19
N THR A 1214 -7.92 10.45 -51.27
CA THR A 1214 -7.78 11.13 -52.58
C THR A 1214 -8.21 12.60 -52.54
N ASN A 1215 -9.00 13.00 -51.54
CA ASN A 1215 -9.38 14.39 -51.28
C ASN A 1215 -8.28 15.25 -50.61
N LYS A 1216 -7.12 14.68 -50.22
CA LYS A 1216 -5.95 15.44 -49.74
C LYS A 1216 -5.06 15.94 -50.90
N PRO A 1217 -4.32 17.06 -50.73
CA PRO A 1217 -3.76 17.84 -51.84
C PRO A 1217 -2.35 17.39 -52.25
N ASP A 1218 -2.09 16.08 -52.35
CA ASP A 1218 -0.81 15.57 -52.86
C ASP A 1218 -0.96 15.11 -54.33
N PRO A 1219 -0.37 15.83 -55.31
CA PRO A 1219 -0.53 15.54 -56.73
C PRO A 1219 0.10 14.20 -57.15
N TYR A 1220 1.17 13.74 -56.51
CA TYR A 1220 1.85 12.49 -56.89
C TYR A 1220 1.07 11.25 -56.45
N LEU A 1221 0.41 11.35 -55.29
CA LEU A 1221 -0.49 10.33 -54.77
C LEU A 1221 -1.74 10.20 -55.65
N ARG A 1222 -2.28 11.34 -56.11
CA ARG A 1222 -3.49 11.42 -56.94
C ARG A 1222 -3.36 10.69 -58.28
N ASP A 1223 -2.23 10.84 -58.96
CA ASP A 1223 -2.01 10.20 -60.26
C ASP A 1223 -1.75 8.70 -60.14
N SER A 1224 -1.00 8.27 -59.12
CA SER A 1224 -0.81 6.84 -58.81
C SER A 1224 -2.12 6.15 -58.39
N MET A 1225 -3.00 6.84 -57.65
CA MET A 1225 -4.31 6.32 -57.26
C MET A 1225 -5.27 6.22 -58.46
N LYS A 1226 -5.22 7.15 -59.43
CA LYS A 1226 -6.02 7.06 -60.67
C LYS A 1226 -5.63 5.85 -61.53
N GLU A 1227 -4.34 5.56 -61.63
CA GLU A 1227 -3.81 4.37 -62.31
C GLU A 1227 -4.33 3.08 -61.65
N PHE A 1228 -4.25 3.00 -60.31
CA PHE A 1228 -4.74 1.86 -59.55
C PHE A 1228 -6.26 1.68 -59.66
N SER A 1229 -7.04 2.76 -59.52
CA SER A 1229 -8.50 2.72 -59.68
C SER A 1229 -8.90 2.23 -61.07
N LYS A 1230 -8.16 2.60 -62.13
CA LYS A 1230 -8.38 2.09 -63.50
C LYS A 1230 -8.13 0.59 -63.59
N LYS A 1231 -7.03 0.09 -63.00
CA LYS A 1231 -6.68 -1.34 -63.01
C LYS A 1231 -7.68 -2.17 -62.19
N TYR A 1232 -8.08 -1.67 -61.02
CA TYR A 1232 -9.07 -2.34 -60.16
C TYR A 1232 -10.46 -2.38 -60.81
N GLN A 1233 -10.93 -1.28 -61.42
CA GLN A 1233 -12.18 -1.27 -62.20
C GLN A 1233 -12.12 -2.21 -63.41
N SER A 1234 -10.95 -2.33 -64.06
CA SER A 1234 -10.74 -3.29 -65.14
C SER A 1234 -10.81 -4.74 -64.64
N TYR A 1235 -10.23 -5.04 -63.48
CA TYR A 1235 -10.26 -6.36 -62.86
C TYR A 1235 -11.70 -6.74 -62.42
N VAL A 1236 -12.41 -5.83 -61.74
CA VAL A 1236 -13.80 -6.05 -61.34
C VAL A 1236 -14.72 -6.25 -62.56
N ARG A 1237 -14.49 -5.52 -63.66
CA ARG A 1237 -15.21 -5.75 -64.93
C ARG A 1237 -14.87 -7.10 -65.58
N GLN A 1238 -13.65 -7.60 -65.43
CA GLN A 1238 -13.24 -8.92 -65.92
C GLN A 1238 -13.77 -10.09 -65.08
N VAL A 1239 -14.14 -9.84 -63.82
CA VAL A 1239 -14.67 -10.86 -62.91
C VAL A 1239 -16.22 -10.87 -62.90
N LEU A 1240 -16.87 -9.75 -63.24
CA LEU A 1240 -18.34 -9.63 -63.32
C LEU A 1240 -18.92 -9.79 -64.75
N LEU A 1241 -18.08 -9.88 -65.78
CA LEU A 1241 -18.42 -10.35 -67.13
C LEU A 1241 -17.88 -11.77 -67.31
#